data_AF-D3B071-F1
#
_entry.id   AF-D3B071-F1
#
_cell.length_a   1.000
_cell.length_b   1.000
_cell.length_c   1.000
_cell.angle_alpha   90.00
_cell.angle_beta   90.00
_cell.angle_gamma   90.00
#
_symmetry.space_group_name_H-M   'P 1'
#
loop_
_entity.id
_entity.type
_entity.pdbx_description
1 polymer ?
#
loop_
_entity_poly.entity_id
_entity_poly.type
_entity_poly.pdbx_seq_one_letter_code
_entity_poly.pdbx_strand_id
1 'polypeptide(L)'
;MGKEKTHINIVVIGHVDAGKSTTTGHLIYKCGGIDKRVIEKYEKEASELGKASFKYAWVMDKLKAERERGITIDIALWKFETNKYYFTIIDAPGHRDFIKNMITGTSQADCAVLVIASPTGEFEAGIAKNGQTREHALLAYTLGVKQMIVAINKMDEKSTNYSEGRYSEIVKETSSFIKKIGYNPEKVAFVPISGWNGDNMLERSTNMPWYKGPTLLEALDAIVEPKRPVDKPLRIPLQDVYKIGGIGTVPVGRVETGILKPGMVVTFAPAGLSTEVKSVEMHHEQLTQAAPGDNVGFNVKNLSVKDIKRGMVAGDSKNDPPVETDKFQAQVIILNHPGQIHAGYAPVLDCHTAHIACKFTTILDKVDRRTGAVVAREGTGEIILKNGDAAMVELTPTKPMCVETFTDYPPLGRFAVRDMRQTVAVGVIKGTTKKVAGKPGDKKAAAPAKKKNITISGQSNTSVVKQDRDIVERVFKNKVLQQKIFADITEIHTILGIKSYQWSTLITDQPILLSRYNFVEQLIDCYLAPRIQHNNNNANSKPNNSIKLFNITDQLPRLIGFVIKHGQRRVLEFLYERGLIQQCIKANQFQYTDLLRSAVEFGRLDLCLYIEQMAAAGNEQLLYGSILASSPVSNSLEVIQWVSERYESLGVNKDKLVYYPIRIAAHVGNIHIFEWLITNRTADKNERILQNALNDGHLHLADYIKSNHLIDSKNNSINLDFIASRNQLASLNWVLANQTPSTPNGVALSLICSKSAMDTAAANGNIEILSWLYTNTTYGCTFNFAMRDAFSNYHFEVVEWLQSNYGNQACLPVGHLTIPTTRTPSHLPLQMIQWFHCNRSEGFSSNAMDTAARFSLEIVQFLHENGTSGCSSQAYYNAVIHNQAEIFQFLCDNRPDVEIPSTLFENACTKDNLDMIQFLHNTRTEPYWTSKAMDNAAAAGNKRVVKWLHENRSEGCTQDAITLAIFNGSLEVVKYLIEKKLYQQDLTELINYSISQNKLEIKNYLQQQINLKK
;
A
#
# COMPACT_ATOMS: atom_id res chain seq x y z
N MET A 1 40.30 -9.44 37.69
CA MET A 1 39.70 -8.72 36.54
C MET A 1 39.62 -9.70 35.39
N GLY A 2 38.42 -10.11 34.97
CA GLY A 2 38.28 -11.00 33.80
C GLY A 2 38.82 -10.30 32.55
N LYS A 3 39.52 -11.04 31.67
CA LYS A 3 39.96 -10.49 30.38
C LYS A 3 38.76 -9.92 29.63
N GLU A 4 38.89 -8.69 29.15
CA GLU A 4 37.88 -8.01 28.32
C GLU A 4 37.62 -8.87 27.07
N LYS A 5 36.38 -9.36 26.89
CA LYS A 5 36.02 -10.27 25.79
C LYS A 5 35.78 -9.45 24.52
N THR A 6 36.27 -9.92 23.37
CA THR A 6 36.07 -9.23 22.09
C THR A 6 34.60 -9.32 21.64
N HIS A 7 34.08 -8.24 21.03
CA HIS A 7 32.74 -8.19 20.47
C HIS A 7 32.68 -8.67 19.01
N ILE A 8 31.77 -9.60 18.71
CA ILE A 8 31.54 -10.18 17.39
C ILE A 8 30.06 -10.08 17.01
N ASN A 9 29.78 -9.63 15.79
CA ASN A 9 28.42 -9.57 15.26
C ASN A 9 28.12 -10.80 14.40
N ILE A 10 26.99 -11.46 14.66
CA ILE A 10 26.54 -12.63 13.91
C ILE A 10 25.20 -12.33 13.25
N VAL A 11 25.05 -12.69 11.98
CA VAL A 11 23.74 -12.71 11.32
C VAL A 11 23.26 -14.14 11.12
N VAL A 12 21.98 -14.40 11.44
CA VAL A 12 21.36 -15.71 11.23
C VAL A 12 20.51 -15.65 9.95
N ILE A 13 20.84 -16.49 8.98
CA ILE A 13 20.28 -16.46 7.62
C ILE A 13 19.79 -17.85 7.20
N GLY A 14 18.84 -17.91 6.28
CA GLY A 14 18.27 -19.16 5.79
C GLY A 14 16.82 -19.02 5.31
N HIS A 15 16.25 -20.11 4.78
CA HIS A 15 14.86 -20.14 4.30
C HIS A 15 13.85 -19.83 5.43
N VAL A 16 12.62 -19.41 5.10
CA VAL A 16 11.55 -19.10 6.07
C VAL A 16 11.38 -20.24 7.07
N ASP A 17 11.24 -21.48 6.57
CA ASP A 17 10.93 -22.65 7.40
C ASP A 17 12.17 -23.32 8.03
N ALA A 18 13.37 -22.78 7.83
CA ALA A 18 14.60 -23.36 8.36
C ALA A 18 14.71 -23.31 9.90
N GLY A 19 13.82 -22.58 10.58
CA GLY A 19 13.81 -22.50 12.05
C GLY A 19 14.88 -21.56 12.64
N LYS A 20 15.18 -20.46 11.93
CA LYS A 20 16.17 -19.43 12.34
C LYS A 20 15.87 -18.87 13.73
N SER A 21 14.72 -18.22 13.90
CA SER A 21 14.35 -17.53 15.14
C SER A 21 14.18 -18.51 16.31
N THR A 22 13.72 -19.74 16.06
CA THR A 22 13.67 -20.80 17.07
C THR A 22 15.07 -21.18 17.55
N THR A 23 16.00 -21.42 16.63
CA THR A 23 17.39 -21.75 16.93
C THR A 23 18.07 -20.62 17.71
N THR A 24 17.89 -19.38 17.25
CA THR A 24 18.42 -18.17 17.89
C THR A 24 17.85 -17.97 19.29
N GLY A 25 16.52 -18.03 19.44
CA GLY A 25 15.85 -17.84 20.73
C GLY A 25 16.25 -18.90 21.75
N HIS A 26 16.41 -20.16 21.32
CA HIS A 26 16.90 -21.24 22.18
C HIS A 26 18.35 -21.02 22.60
N LEU A 27 19.23 -20.59 21.67
CA LEU A 27 20.62 -20.29 21.99
C LEU A 27 20.73 -19.18 23.06
N ILE A 28 19.98 -18.09 22.89
CA ILE A 28 19.98 -16.96 23.82
C ILE A 28 19.44 -17.40 25.19
N TYR A 29 18.36 -18.19 25.21
CA TYR A 29 17.79 -18.73 26.44
C TYR A 29 18.82 -19.55 27.23
N LYS A 30 19.48 -20.51 26.56
CA LYS A 30 20.43 -21.41 27.19
C LYS A 30 21.72 -20.73 27.62
N CYS A 31 22.16 -19.68 26.92
CA CYS A 31 23.31 -18.87 27.31
C CYS A 31 22.97 -17.84 28.40
N GLY A 32 21.77 -17.88 29.00
CA GLY A 32 21.38 -17.00 30.10
C GLY A 32 21.08 -15.55 29.69
N GLY A 33 20.91 -15.28 28.39
CA GLY A 33 20.60 -13.93 27.90
C GLY A 33 19.17 -13.47 28.19
N ILE A 34 18.28 -14.37 28.62
CA ILE A 34 16.87 -14.09 28.93
C ILE A 34 16.49 -14.75 30.27
N ASP A 35 15.81 -13.99 31.13
CA ASP A 35 15.26 -14.49 32.39
C ASP A 35 14.18 -15.55 32.14
N LYS A 36 14.24 -16.67 32.88
CA LYS A 36 13.28 -17.77 32.81
C LYS A 36 11.82 -17.30 32.92
N ARG A 37 11.54 -16.31 33.78
CA ARG A 37 10.19 -15.76 33.98
C ARG A 37 9.60 -15.13 32.72
N VAL A 38 10.45 -14.53 31.89
CA VAL A 38 10.04 -13.86 30.64
C VAL A 38 9.63 -14.90 29.60
N ILE A 39 10.33 -16.04 29.55
CA ILE A 39 9.99 -17.13 28.64
C ILE A 39 8.71 -17.83 29.06
N GLU A 40 8.51 -18.09 30.35
CA GLU A 40 7.26 -18.67 30.86
C GLU A 40 6.05 -17.78 30.49
N LYS A 41 6.21 -16.45 30.58
CA LYS A 41 5.20 -15.50 30.15
C LYS A 41 4.93 -15.60 28.64
N TYR A 42 5.96 -15.63 27.80
CA TYR A 42 5.78 -15.72 26.34
C TYR A 42 5.26 -17.08 25.89
N GLU A 43 5.58 -18.17 26.58
CA GLU A 43 5.02 -19.49 26.33
C GLU A 43 3.51 -19.50 26.62
N LYS A 44 3.07 -18.84 27.70
CA LYS A 44 1.65 -18.66 27.99
C LYS A 44 0.94 -17.82 26.92
N GLU A 45 1.49 -16.66 26.56
CA GLU A 45 0.92 -15.79 25.51
C GLU A 45 0.84 -16.50 24.14
N ALA A 46 1.89 -17.24 23.76
CA ALA A 46 1.90 -17.98 22.51
C ALA A 46 0.87 -19.13 22.51
N SER A 47 0.67 -19.79 23.65
CA SER A 47 -0.34 -20.84 23.81
C SER A 47 -1.76 -20.29 23.75
N GLU A 48 -2.03 -19.14 24.36
CA GLU A 48 -3.35 -18.48 24.32
C GLU A 48 -3.76 -18.08 22.88
N LEU A 49 -2.77 -17.82 22.02
CA LEU A 49 -2.97 -17.49 20.59
C LEU A 49 -2.93 -18.72 19.67
N GLY A 50 -2.93 -19.94 20.22
CA GLY A 50 -2.93 -21.19 19.44
C GLY A 50 -1.60 -21.49 18.73
N LYS A 51 -0.50 -20.84 19.14
CA LYS A 51 0.84 -20.92 18.52
C LYS A 51 1.90 -21.40 19.52
N ALA A 52 1.56 -22.38 20.36
CA ALA A 52 2.46 -22.89 21.41
C ALA A 52 3.83 -23.39 20.88
N SER A 53 3.91 -23.82 19.61
CA SER A 53 5.15 -24.24 18.93
C SER A 53 6.14 -23.10 18.64
N PHE A 54 5.79 -21.83 18.90
CA PHE A 54 6.62 -20.65 18.58
C PHE A 54 7.28 -20.00 19.79
N LYS A 55 7.28 -20.63 20.98
CA LYS A 55 7.76 -19.99 22.23
C LYS A 55 9.15 -19.35 22.13
N TYR A 56 10.09 -19.97 21.43
CA TYR A 56 11.44 -19.42 21.24
C TYR A 56 11.50 -18.33 20.16
N ALA A 57 10.66 -18.40 19.13
CA ALA A 57 10.54 -17.34 18.13
C ALA A 57 9.88 -16.08 18.70
N TRP A 58 8.95 -16.25 19.66
CA TRP A 58 8.23 -15.15 20.33
C TRP A 58 9.13 -14.18 21.11
N VAL A 59 10.30 -14.67 21.52
CA VAL A 59 11.38 -13.86 22.11
C VAL A 59 11.93 -12.86 21.09
N MET A 60 12.06 -13.27 19.84
CA MET A 60 12.67 -12.49 18.77
C MET A 60 11.63 -11.56 18.12
N ASP A 61 10.42 -12.07 17.90
CA ASP A 61 9.33 -11.35 17.26
C ASP A 61 8.68 -10.36 18.24
N LYS A 62 9.02 -9.07 18.12
CA LYS A 62 8.48 -8.00 18.99
C LYS A 62 7.28 -7.30 18.38
N LEU A 63 7.17 -7.29 17.05
CA LEU A 63 6.06 -6.62 16.38
C LEU A 63 4.80 -7.47 16.46
N LYS A 64 3.65 -6.83 16.71
CA LYS A 64 2.35 -7.51 16.71
C LYS A 64 2.10 -8.25 15.38
N ALA A 65 2.47 -7.64 14.27
CA ALA A 65 2.36 -8.22 12.93
C ALA A 65 3.28 -9.44 12.71
N GLU A 66 4.46 -9.49 13.34
CA GLU A 66 5.35 -10.66 13.30
C GLU A 66 4.70 -11.84 14.02
N ARG A 67 4.21 -11.60 15.24
CA ARG A 67 3.52 -12.62 16.08
C ARG A 67 2.24 -13.15 15.43
N GLU A 68 1.43 -12.26 14.85
CA GLU A 68 0.19 -12.63 14.15
C GLU A 68 0.46 -13.49 12.90
N ARG A 69 1.51 -13.18 12.13
CA ARG A 69 1.83 -13.89 10.87
C ARG A 69 2.78 -15.07 11.05
N GLY A 70 3.51 -15.16 12.16
CA GLY A 70 4.54 -16.18 12.39
C GLY A 70 5.78 -16.05 11.50
N ILE A 71 6.07 -14.83 11.01
CA ILE A 71 7.24 -14.53 10.17
C ILE A 71 7.98 -13.31 10.73
N THR A 72 9.30 -13.39 10.77
CA THR A 72 10.17 -12.25 11.13
C THR A 72 10.13 -11.18 10.05
N ILE A 73 9.89 -9.92 10.43
CA ILE A 73 9.74 -8.78 9.51
C ILE A 73 10.94 -7.84 9.67
N ASP A 74 11.29 -7.47 10.90
CA ASP A 74 12.38 -6.55 11.20
C ASP A 74 13.53 -7.25 11.91
N ILE A 75 14.69 -6.59 11.95
CA ILE A 75 15.88 -7.13 12.60
C ILE A 75 15.73 -6.99 14.12
N ALA A 76 15.91 -8.10 14.84
CA ALA A 76 16.08 -8.06 16.28
C ALA A 76 17.57 -8.18 16.65
N LEU A 77 18.04 -7.27 17.50
CA LEU A 77 19.39 -7.30 18.06
C LEU A 77 19.35 -7.87 19.48
N TRP A 78 20.09 -8.97 19.69
CA TRP A 78 20.21 -9.61 20.99
C TRP A 78 21.65 -9.92 21.33
N LYS A 79 21.94 -10.00 22.62
CA LYS A 79 23.28 -10.28 23.13
C LYS A 79 23.31 -11.55 23.92
N PHE A 80 24.40 -12.28 23.78
CA PHE A 80 24.76 -13.37 24.67
C PHE A 80 26.28 -13.44 24.76
N GLU A 81 26.79 -14.09 25.79
CA GLU A 81 28.22 -14.25 25.99
C GLU A 81 28.62 -15.72 25.94
N THR A 82 29.86 -15.94 25.50
CA THR A 82 30.54 -17.22 25.61
C THR A 82 31.77 -17.07 26.49
N ASN A 83 32.59 -18.12 26.54
CA ASN A 83 33.85 -18.07 27.27
C ASN A 83 34.84 -17.08 26.65
N LYS A 84 34.78 -16.86 25.33
CA LYS A 84 35.75 -16.07 24.58
C LYS A 84 35.23 -14.72 24.07
N TYR A 85 33.97 -14.64 23.67
CA TYR A 85 33.44 -13.48 22.96
C TYR A 85 32.13 -12.96 23.56
N TYR A 86 31.87 -11.67 23.32
CA TYR A 86 30.53 -11.11 23.39
C TYR A 86 29.92 -11.14 21.99
N PHE A 87 28.78 -11.80 21.85
CA PHE A 87 28.08 -11.89 20.58
C PHE A 87 26.86 -10.98 20.55
N THR A 88 26.72 -10.21 19.47
CA THR A 88 25.44 -9.62 19.08
C THR A 88 24.85 -10.43 17.93
N ILE A 89 23.70 -11.04 18.15
CA ILE A 89 22.94 -11.73 17.11
C ILE A 89 22.00 -10.75 16.43
N ILE A 90 22.02 -10.84 15.10
CA ILE A 90 21.16 -10.15 14.15
C ILE A 90 20.26 -11.23 13.55
N ASP A 91 19.00 -11.31 13.99
CA ASP A 91 18.04 -12.22 13.38
C ASP A 91 17.52 -11.62 12.08
N ALA A 92 17.82 -12.27 10.95
CA ALA A 92 17.44 -11.75 9.64
C ALA A 92 16.16 -12.43 9.13
N PRO A 93 15.24 -11.67 8.52
CA PRO A 93 14.00 -12.22 8.04
C PRO A 93 14.23 -13.19 6.87
N GLY A 94 13.45 -14.26 6.84
CA GLY A 94 13.53 -15.29 5.80
C GLY A 94 12.77 -14.93 4.52
N HIS A 95 11.72 -14.10 4.61
CA HIS A 95 10.78 -13.91 3.52
C HIS A 95 11.30 -12.97 2.43
N ARG A 96 10.95 -13.21 1.16
CA ARG A 96 11.44 -12.45 -0.01
C ARG A 96 11.16 -10.95 0.07
N ASP A 97 9.99 -10.57 0.59
CA ASP A 97 9.62 -9.16 0.74
C ASP A 97 10.53 -8.39 1.71
N PHE A 98 11.21 -9.08 2.63
CA PHE A 98 12.03 -8.48 3.68
C PHE A 98 13.55 -8.63 3.46
N ILE A 99 13.98 -9.02 2.26
CA ILE A 99 15.41 -9.11 1.89
C ILE A 99 16.15 -7.79 2.12
N LYS A 100 15.48 -6.63 2.00
CA LYS A 100 16.11 -5.32 2.29
C LYS A 100 16.63 -5.27 3.74
N ASN A 101 15.85 -5.81 4.67
CA ASN A 101 16.18 -5.81 6.09
C ASN A 101 17.32 -6.81 6.32
N MET A 102 17.26 -7.99 5.69
CA MET A 102 18.37 -8.96 5.70
C MET A 102 19.69 -8.35 5.20
N ILE A 103 19.68 -7.56 4.12
CA ILE A 103 20.87 -6.87 3.60
C ILE A 103 21.45 -5.92 4.66
N THR A 104 20.61 -5.08 5.27
CA THR A 104 21.05 -4.09 6.28
C THR A 104 21.52 -4.70 7.59
N GLY A 105 21.02 -5.89 7.94
CA GLY A 105 21.52 -6.65 9.09
C GLY A 105 22.84 -7.35 8.76
N THR A 106 22.93 -7.95 7.57
CA THR A 106 24.11 -8.71 7.13
C THR A 106 25.32 -7.81 6.91
N SER A 107 25.15 -6.55 6.49
CA SER A 107 26.25 -5.59 6.38
C SER A 107 26.95 -5.30 7.71
N GLN A 108 26.29 -5.58 8.84
CA GLN A 108 26.85 -5.36 10.18
C GLN A 108 27.52 -6.61 10.76
N ALA A 109 27.43 -7.75 10.08
CA ALA A 109 27.89 -9.03 10.60
C ALA A 109 29.35 -9.32 10.27
N ASP A 110 30.04 -9.97 11.20
CA ASP A 110 31.40 -10.46 11.04
C ASP A 110 31.42 -11.95 10.61
N CYS A 111 30.38 -12.69 11.03
CA CYS A 111 30.14 -14.09 10.68
C CYS A 111 28.65 -14.31 10.36
N ALA A 112 28.35 -15.23 9.44
CA ALA A 112 27.00 -15.66 9.12
C ALA A 112 26.73 -17.08 9.65
N VAL A 113 25.59 -17.29 10.27
CA VAL A 113 25.07 -18.63 10.61
C VAL A 113 23.98 -18.97 9.59
N LEU A 114 24.26 -19.89 8.68
CA LEU A 114 23.34 -20.38 7.67
C LEU A 114 22.55 -21.56 8.22
N VAL A 115 21.27 -21.36 8.51
CA VAL A 115 20.37 -22.40 8.99
C VAL A 115 19.70 -23.08 7.80
N ILE A 116 19.82 -24.39 7.72
CA ILE A 116 19.30 -25.24 6.64
C ILE A 116 18.38 -26.29 7.26
N ALA A 117 17.16 -26.45 6.74
CA ALA A 117 16.26 -27.51 7.16
C ALA A 117 16.73 -28.87 6.60
N SER A 118 16.73 -29.92 7.41
CA SER A 118 17.07 -31.28 7.00
C SER A 118 15.94 -32.12 6.35
N PRO A 119 14.63 -31.92 6.64
CA PRO A 119 13.55 -32.72 6.08
C PRO A 119 13.53 -32.72 4.54
N THR A 120 13.12 -33.84 3.97
CA THR A 120 12.94 -33.98 2.52
C THR A 120 11.83 -33.05 2.04
N GLY A 121 12.06 -32.32 0.95
CA GLY A 121 11.20 -31.27 0.42
C GLY A 121 11.62 -29.87 0.91
N GLU A 122 11.85 -29.70 2.21
CA GLU A 122 12.26 -28.40 2.77
C GLU A 122 13.70 -28.03 2.40
N PHE A 123 14.62 -29.00 2.45
CA PHE A 123 16.01 -28.80 2.03
C PHE A 123 16.09 -28.40 0.54
N GLU A 124 15.40 -29.16 -0.31
CA GLU A 124 15.38 -29.00 -1.75
C GLU A 124 14.74 -27.65 -2.14
N ALA A 125 13.67 -27.23 -1.45
CA ALA A 125 13.06 -25.91 -1.65
C ALA A 125 14.02 -24.77 -1.28
N GLY A 126 14.76 -24.90 -0.18
CA GLY A 126 15.73 -23.91 0.27
C GLY A 126 16.94 -23.78 -0.67
N ILE A 127 17.43 -24.90 -1.21
CA ILE A 127 18.60 -24.95 -2.10
C ILE A 127 18.22 -24.87 -3.59
N ALA A 128 16.94 -24.74 -3.96
CA ALA A 128 16.52 -24.56 -5.35
C ALA A 128 17.16 -23.31 -6.00
N LYS A 129 17.12 -23.20 -7.33
CA LYS A 129 17.67 -22.04 -8.07
C LYS A 129 17.08 -20.69 -7.61
N ASN A 130 15.82 -20.69 -7.20
CA ASN A 130 15.09 -19.54 -6.65
C ASN A 130 14.92 -19.65 -5.11
N GLY A 131 15.67 -20.55 -4.47
CA GLY A 131 15.62 -20.79 -3.03
C GLY A 131 16.31 -19.69 -2.24
N GLN A 132 15.72 -19.30 -1.11
CA GLN A 132 16.22 -18.19 -0.29
C GLN A 132 17.55 -18.50 0.38
N THR A 133 17.81 -19.77 0.75
CA THR A 133 19.10 -20.17 1.34
C THR A 133 20.26 -19.83 0.39
N ARG A 134 20.05 -20.01 -0.93
CA ARG A 134 21.06 -19.65 -1.91
C ARG A 134 21.26 -18.14 -2.03
N GLU A 135 20.16 -17.40 -2.11
CA GLU A 135 20.20 -15.94 -2.20
C GLU A 135 20.89 -15.32 -0.98
N HIS A 136 20.54 -15.78 0.22
CA HIS A 136 21.11 -15.29 1.48
C HIS A 136 22.62 -15.55 1.61
N ALA A 137 23.09 -16.76 1.28
CA ALA A 137 24.51 -17.08 1.35
C ALA A 137 25.34 -16.23 0.37
N LEU A 138 24.80 -15.98 -0.83
CA LEU A 138 25.40 -15.13 -1.83
C LEU A 138 25.45 -13.66 -1.38
N LEU A 139 24.35 -13.15 -0.82
CA LEU A 139 24.28 -11.80 -0.27
C LEU A 139 25.27 -11.62 0.90
N ALA A 140 25.37 -12.58 1.81
CA ALA A 140 26.33 -12.52 2.91
C ALA A 140 27.79 -12.42 2.43
N TYR A 141 28.16 -13.24 1.44
CA TYR A 141 29.50 -13.18 0.87
C TYR A 141 29.76 -11.84 0.18
N THR A 142 28.77 -11.39 -0.59
CA THR A 142 28.79 -10.11 -1.29
C THR A 142 28.94 -8.97 -0.29
N LEU A 143 28.25 -8.99 0.85
CA LEU A 143 28.30 -7.90 1.84
C LEU A 143 29.56 -7.90 2.71
N GLY A 144 30.44 -8.89 2.58
CA GLY A 144 31.74 -8.89 3.26
C GLY A 144 31.90 -9.91 4.36
N VAL A 145 30.86 -10.72 4.61
CA VAL A 145 30.90 -11.78 5.60
C VAL A 145 31.71 -12.95 5.04
N LYS A 146 32.98 -13.05 5.43
CA LYS A 146 33.91 -14.08 4.92
C LYS A 146 33.89 -15.39 5.72
N GLN A 147 33.31 -15.37 6.91
CA GLN A 147 33.20 -16.51 7.82
C GLN A 147 31.75 -16.98 7.87
N MET A 148 31.54 -18.28 7.77
CA MET A 148 30.22 -18.89 7.78
C MET A 148 30.22 -20.17 8.61
N ILE A 149 29.13 -20.40 9.34
CA ILE A 149 28.81 -21.65 10.01
C ILE A 149 27.50 -22.15 9.43
N VAL A 150 27.40 -23.44 9.11
CA VAL A 150 26.19 -24.05 8.58
C VAL A 150 25.55 -24.90 9.68
N ALA A 151 24.35 -24.53 10.08
CA ALA A 151 23.53 -25.25 11.05
C ALA A 151 22.47 -26.06 10.31
N ILE A 152 22.60 -27.39 10.30
CA ILE A 152 21.64 -28.31 9.68
C ILE A 152 20.58 -28.63 10.75
N ASN A 153 19.45 -27.96 10.66
CA ASN A 153 18.40 -27.92 11.67
C ASN A 153 17.26 -28.91 11.35
N LYS A 154 16.44 -29.21 12.36
CA LYS A 154 15.32 -30.17 12.34
C LYS A 154 15.75 -31.64 12.14
N MET A 155 16.93 -32.00 12.64
CA MET A 155 17.39 -33.40 12.60
C MET A 155 16.45 -34.37 13.33
N ASP A 156 15.61 -33.86 14.22
CA ASP A 156 14.61 -34.61 14.99
C ASP A 156 13.33 -34.97 14.22
N GLU A 157 13.08 -34.33 13.08
CA GLU A 157 11.86 -34.56 12.30
C GLU A 157 11.85 -36.00 11.74
N LYS A 158 10.66 -36.62 11.66
CA LYS A 158 10.50 -38.06 11.38
C LYS A 158 11.10 -38.50 10.04
N SER A 159 11.12 -37.63 9.03
CA SER A 159 11.74 -37.93 7.72
C SER A 159 13.27 -37.92 7.78
N THR A 160 13.87 -37.17 8.70
CA THR A 160 15.33 -37.13 8.89
C THR A 160 15.80 -38.14 9.94
N ASN A 161 15.07 -38.26 11.05
CA ASN A 161 15.28 -39.18 12.16
C ASN A 161 16.75 -39.32 12.59
N TYR A 162 17.43 -38.19 12.77
CA TYR A 162 18.85 -38.09 13.14
C TYR A 162 19.83 -38.88 12.24
N SER A 163 19.46 -39.10 10.97
CA SER A 163 20.21 -39.91 10.00
C SER A 163 21.54 -39.28 9.58
N GLU A 164 22.64 -40.03 9.75
CA GLU A 164 23.98 -39.69 9.25
C GLU A 164 24.02 -39.61 7.71
N GLY A 165 23.25 -40.47 7.04
CA GLY A 165 23.17 -40.49 5.57
C GLY A 165 22.61 -39.18 5.02
N ARG A 166 21.51 -38.69 5.61
CA ARG A 166 20.88 -37.41 5.22
C ARG A 166 21.78 -36.22 5.55
N TYR A 167 22.43 -36.22 6.71
CA TYR A 167 23.42 -35.20 7.05
C TYR A 167 24.55 -35.14 6.01
N SER A 168 25.13 -36.28 5.65
CA SER A 168 26.24 -36.36 4.70
C SER A 168 25.85 -35.87 3.30
N GLU A 169 24.63 -36.18 2.86
CA GLU A 169 24.04 -35.66 1.62
C GLU A 169 23.95 -34.13 1.63
N ILE A 170 23.33 -33.56 2.67
CA ILE A 170 23.16 -32.11 2.83
C ILE A 170 24.52 -31.40 2.88
N VAL A 171 25.49 -31.94 3.60
CA VAL A 171 26.86 -31.39 3.69
C VAL A 171 27.51 -31.38 2.31
N LYS A 172 27.41 -32.47 1.54
CA LYS A 172 28.00 -32.58 0.21
C LYS A 172 27.41 -31.54 -0.76
N GLU A 173 26.08 -31.42 -0.81
CA GLU A 173 25.40 -30.47 -1.69
C GLU A 173 25.68 -29.02 -1.29
N THR A 174 25.57 -28.72 0.00
CA THR A 174 25.81 -27.38 0.54
C THR A 174 27.26 -26.96 0.34
N SER A 175 28.22 -27.87 0.53
CA SER A 175 29.65 -27.62 0.28
C SER A 175 29.92 -27.25 -1.18
N SER A 176 29.32 -27.99 -2.13
CA SER A 176 29.43 -27.68 -3.56
C SER A 176 28.86 -26.29 -3.88
N PHE A 177 27.75 -25.93 -3.23
CA PHE A 177 27.09 -24.65 -3.42
C PHE A 177 27.90 -23.47 -2.86
N ILE A 178 28.32 -23.51 -1.59
CA ILE A 178 29.07 -22.40 -0.97
C ILE A 178 30.45 -22.21 -1.63
N LYS A 179 31.06 -23.29 -2.16
CA LYS A 179 32.28 -23.22 -2.96
C LYS A 179 32.10 -22.43 -4.24
N LYS A 180 30.94 -22.52 -4.90
CA LYS A 180 30.60 -21.72 -6.10
C LYS A 180 30.35 -20.25 -5.79
N ILE A 181 29.93 -19.92 -4.56
CA ILE A 181 29.80 -18.53 -4.10
C ILE A 181 31.18 -17.92 -3.87
N GLY A 182 32.08 -18.67 -3.23
CA GLY A 182 33.45 -18.23 -2.93
C GLY A 182 33.94 -18.57 -1.52
N TYR A 183 33.11 -19.20 -0.68
CA TYR A 183 33.56 -19.71 0.61
C TYR A 183 34.45 -20.94 0.43
N ASN A 184 35.41 -21.13 1.34
CA ASN A 184 36.16 -22.39 1.43
C ASN A 184 35.39 -23.37 2.33
N PRO A 185 34.81 -24.47 1.81
CA PRO A 185 34.05 -25.42 2.62
C PRO A 185 34.87 -26.05 3.76
N GLU A 186 36.19 -26.17 3.63
CA GLU A 186 37.05 -26.75 4.67
C GLU A 186 37.14 -25.87 5.92
N LYS A 187 36.87 -24.56 5.78
CA LYS A 187 36.85 -23.59 6.89
C LYS A 187 35.46 -23.37 7.46
N VAL A 188 34.43 -23.98 6.88
CA VAL A 188 33.03 -23.82 7.29
C VAL A 188 32.63 -25.02 8.13
N ALA A 189 32.20 -24.77 9.37
CA ALA A 189 31.70 -25.81 10.24
C ALA A 189 30.27 -26.22 9.85
N PHE A 190 30.01 -27.51 9.73
CA PHE A 190 28.69 -28.08 9.47
C PHE A 190 28.17 -28.79 10.72
N VAL A 191 27.25 -28.16 11.44
CA VAL A 191 26.75 -28.65 12.74
C VAL A 191 25.32 -29.17 12.57
N PRO A 192 25.05 -30.48 12.79
CA PRO A 192 23.69 -31.01 12.83
C PRO A 192 23.06 -30.66 14.18
N ILE A 193 21.92 -29.97 14.16
CA ILE A 193 21.23 -29.48 15.37
C ILE A 193 19.73 -29.80 15.34
N SER A 194 19.11 -29.75 16.52
CA SER A 194 17.67 -29.51 16.66
C SER A 194 17.48 -28.23 17.46
N GLY A 195 17.09 -27.14 16.79
CA GLY A 195 16.80 -25.87 17.46
C GLY A 195 15.60 -25.97 18.41
N TRP A 196 14.71 -26.96 18.23
CA TRP A 196 13.57 -27.19 19.12
C TRP A 196 13.97 -27.97 20.38
N ASN A 197 14.60 -29.14 20.21
CA ASN A 197 14.96 -30.02 21.34
C ASN A 197 16.27 -29.60 22.03
N GLY A 198 17.11 -28.82 21.35
CA GLY A 198 18.39 -28.34 21.86
C GLY A 198 19.60 -29.22 21.54
N ASP A 199 19.43 -30.27 20.72
CA ASP A 199 20.51 -31.19 20.32
C ASP A 199 21.67 -30.43 19.63
N ASN A 200 22.90 -30.68 20.09
CA ASN A 200 24.15 -30.08 19.58
C ASN A 200 24.19 -28.55 19.60
N MET A 201 23.32 -27.89 20.37
CA MET A 201 23.33 -26.42 20.51
C MET A 201 24.45 -25.98 21.47
N LEU A 202 24.41 -26.44 22.72
CA LEU A 202 25.43 -26.18 23.74
C LEU A 202 26.18 -27.48 24.10
N GLU A 203 25.42 -28.53 24.34
CA GLU A 203 25.92 -29.86 24.72
C GLU A 203 25.80 -30.83 23.55
N ARG A 204 26.66 -31.84 23.52
CA ARG A 204 26.62 -32.89 22.50
C ARG A 204 25.37 -33.75 22.66
N SER A 205 24.69 -34.02 21.56
CA SER A 205 23.48 -34.84 21.53
C SER A 205 23.78 -36.33 21.73
N THR A 206 22.98 -37.00 22.56
CA THR A 206 22.96 -38.47 22.67
C THR A 206 22.26 -39.14 21.48
N ASN A 207 21.43 -38.41 20.73
CA ASN A 207 20.67 -38.91 19.58
C ASN A 207 21.52 -39.02 18.30
N MET A 208 22.70 -38.37 18.27
CA MET A 208 23.62 -38.37 17.13
C MET A 208 25.03 -38.83 17.54
N PRO A 209 25.21 -40.08 18.01
CA PRO A 209 26.51 -40.58 18.49
C PRO A 209 27.57 -40.67 17.38
N TRP A 210 27.13 -40.72 16.12
CA TRP A 210 28.01 -40.72 14.93
C TRP A 210 28.68 -39.35 14.71
N TYR A 211 28.08 -38.25 15.16
CA TYR A 211 28.64 -36.90 14.97
C TYR A 211 29.70 -36.59 16.02
N LYS A 212 30.97 -36.48 15.58
CA LYS A 212 32.12 -36.18 16.45
C LYS A 212 32.56 -34.71 16.41
N GLY A 213 31.93 -33.88 15.58
CA GLY A 213 32.27 -32.47 15.39
C GLY A 213 31.90 -31.58 16.59
N PRO A 214 32.10 -30.25 16.46
CA PRO A 214 31.79 -29.30 17.52
C PRO A 214 30.29 -29.06 17.68
N THR A 215 29.85 -28.61 18.85
CA THR A 215 28.50 -28.04 19.04
C THR A 215 28.38 -26.67 18.37
N LEU A 216 27.16 -26.13 18.25
CA LEU A 216 26.96 -24.81 17.66
C LEU A 216 27.69 -23.73 18.47
N LEU A 217 27.66 -23.80 19.80
CA LEU A 217 28.38 -22.88 20.68
C LEU A 217 29.90 -22.99 20.50
N GLU A 218 30.44 -24.21 20.41
CA GLU A 218 31.88 -24.43 20.15
C GLU A 218 32.30 -23.90 18.78
N ALA A 219 31.44 -24.06 17.75
CA ALA A 219 31.70 -23.53 16.42
C ALA A 219 31.69 -21.98 16.41
N LEU A 220 30.84 -21.35 17.21
CA LEU A 220 30.82 -19.90 17.40
C LEU A 220 32.10 -19.41 18.11
N ASP A 221 32.56 -20.12 19.14
CA ASP A 221 33.82 -19.78 19.84
C ASP A 221 35.08 -19.98 18.98
N ALA A 222 34.99 -20.83 17.95
CA ALA A 222 36.04 -21.05 16.97
C ALA A 222 36.14 -19.93 15.90
N ILE A 223 35.24 -18.94 15.90
CA ILE A 223 35.28 -17.80 14.96
C ILE A 223 36.62 -17.04 15.13
N VAL A 224 37.25 -16.74 13.99
CA VAL A 224 38.47 -15.93 13.95
C VAL A 224 38.10 -14.46 14.06
N GLU A 225 38.78 -13.75 14.95
CA GLU A 225 38.55 -12.32 15.16
C GLU A 225 38.82 -11.51 13.88
N PRO A 226 37.88 -10.67 13.42
CA PRO A 226 38.07 -9.85 12.23
C PRO A 226 39.06 -8.71 12.53
N LYS A 227 40.02 -8.47 11.62
CA LYS A 227 40.92 -7.31 11.73
C LYS A 227 40.13 -6.02 11.51
N ARG A 228 39.91 -5.25 12.59
CA ARG A 228 39.19 -3.97 12.57
C ARG A 228 40.04 -2.86 11.91
N PRO A 229 39.52 -2.11 10.93
CA PRO A 229 40.28 -1.07 10.21
C PRO A 229 40.34 0.26 10.99
N VAL A 230 41.08 0.26 12.10
CA VAL A 230 41.20 1.42 13.01
C VAL A 230 42.00 2.57 12.38
N ASP A 231 43.01 2.24 11.57
CA ASP A 231 43.93 3.23 10.97
C ASP A 231 43.34 3.97 9.75
N LYS A 232 42.19 3.53 9.25
CA LYS A 232 41.51 4.17 8.12
C LYS A 232 40.71 5.39 8.59
N PRO A 233 40.43 6.37 7.70
CA PRO A 233 39.58 7.50 8.07
C PRO A 233 38.17 7.08 8.50
N LEU A 234 37.51 7.94 9.28
CA LEU A 234 36.23 7.64 9.88
C LEU A 234 35.12 7.50 8.83
N ARG A 235 34.37 6.39 8.86
CA ARG A 235 33.13 6.20 8.10
C ARG A 235 32.07 5.53 8.97
N ILE A 236 30.94 6.21 9.11
CA ILE A 236 29.77 5.75 9.86
C ILE A 236 28.52 5.93 8.98
N PRO A 237 28.07 4.89 8.27
CA PRO A 237 26.77 4.90 7.62
C PRO A 237 25.65 5.00 8.66
N LEU A 238 24.77 5.99 8.50
CA LEU A 238 23.67 6.23 9.42
C LEU A 238 22.55 5.21 9.20
N GLN A 239 22.19 4.51 10.27
CA GLN A 239 21.06 3.59 10.30
C GLN A 239 19.78 4.35 10.60
N ASP A 240 19.79 5.16 11.66
CA ASP A 240 18.63 5.95 12.10
C ASP A 240 19.07 7.29 12.71
N VAL A 241 18.11 8.20 12.86
CA VAL A 241 18.33 9.51 13.48
C VAL A 241 17.17 9.82 14.41
N TYR A 242 17.46 10.02 15.70
CA TYR A 242 16.46 10.30 16.72
C TYR A 242 16.53 11.75 17.21
N LYS A 243 15.38 12.27 17.65
CA LYS A 243 15.30 13.50 18.45
C LYS A 243 15.04 13.12 19.89
N ILE A 244 16.03 13.27 20.75
CA ILE A 244 15.89 12.97 22.17
C ILE A 244 15.66 14.29 22.93
N GLY A 245 14.57 14.35 23.70
CA GLY A 245 14.24 15.52 24.52
C GLY A 245 15.37 15.84 25.50
N GLY A 246 15.83 17.08 25.53
CA GLY A 246 16.94 17.53 26.39
C GLY A 246 18.35 17.27 25.84
N ILE A 247 18.54 16.28 24.96
CA ILE A 247 19.86 15.95 24.38
C ILE A 247 20.04 16.60 23.00
N GLY A 248 19.01 16.55 22.15
CA GLY A 248 19.07 17.07 20.78
C GLY A 248 18.94 15.98 19.73
N THR A 249 19.76 16.08 18.67
CA THR A 249 19.75 15.16 17.53
C THR A 249 20.81 14.09 17.74
N VAL A 250 20.40 12.82 17.69
CA VAL A 250 21.27 11.66 17.92
C VAL A 250 21.19 10.72 16.71
N PRO A 251 22.11 10.83 15.72
CA PRO A 251 22.35 9.79 14.74
C PRO A 251 22.85 8.50 15.39
N VAL A 252 22.43 7.37 14.81
CA VAL A 252 22.85 6.01 15.20
C VAL A 252 23.42 5.31 13.98
N GLY A 253 24.56 4.64 14.15
CA GLY A 253 25.20 3.86 13.10
C GLY A 253 26.36 3.01 13.60
N ARG A 254 26.83 2.11 12.74
CA ARG A 254 28.02 1.29 12.99
C ARG A 254 29.26 2.03 12.52
N VAL A 255 30.31 2.06 13.33
CA VAL A 255 31.62 2.52 12.88
C VAL A 255 32.21 1.46 11.95
N GLU A 256 32.38 1.77 10.67
CA GLU A 256 32.92 0.83 9.68
C GLU A 256 34.45 0.94 9.55
N THR A 257 34.97 2.16 9.64
CA THR A 257 36.40 2.47 9.62
C THR A 257 36.70 3.65 10.53
N GLY A 258 37.92 3.73 11.05
CA GLY A 258 38.39 4.83 11.89
C GLY A 258 37.84 4.84 13.32
N ILE A 259 38.12 5.91 14.06
CA ILE A 259 37.69 6.07 15.45
C ILE A 259 36.81 7.33 15.55
N LEU A 260 35.69 7.21 16.26
CA LEU A 260 34.86 8.34 16.65
C LEU A 260 35.13 8.72 18.10
N LYS A 261 35.36 10.01 18.38
CA LYS A 261 35.54 10.54 19.74
C LYS A 261 34.62 11.73 19.98
N PRO A 262 34.12 11.92 21.21
CA PRO A 262 33.53 13.19 21.62
C PRO A 262 34.50 14.36 21.34
N GLY A 263 33.98 15.48 20.85
CA GLY A 263 34.73 16.66 20.44
C GLY A 263 35.22 16.65 18.98
N MET A 264 35.11 15.53 18.26
CA MET A 264 35.43 15.50 16.83
C MET A 264 34.42 16.31 16.01
N VAL A 265 34.89 16.95 14.94
CA VAL A 265 34.02 17.58 13.95
C VAL A 265 33.81 16.58 12.82
N VAL A 266 32.54 16.21 12.59
CA VAL A 266 32.15 15.21 11.59
C VAL A 266 31.36 15.86 10.46
N THR A 267 31.61 15.42 9.23
CA THR A 267 30.89 15.80 8.01
C THR A 267 29.91 14.70 7.62
N PHE A 268 28.67 15.08 7.31
CA PHE A 268 27.62 14.19 6.81
C PHE A 268 27.45 14.32 5.30
N ALA A 269 27.80 13.27 4.57
CA ALA A 269 27.58 13.15 3.13
C ALA A 269 26.26 12.42 2.82
N PRO A 270 25.55 12.76 1.74
CA PRO A 270 25.93 13.72 0.69
C PRO A 270 25.59 15.18 1.02
N ALA A 271 24.99 15.49 2.18
CA ALA A 271 24.54 16.86 2.51
C ALA A 271 25.68 17.89 2.68
N GLY A 272 26.91 17.44 2.96
CA GLY A 272 28.07 18.31 3.19
C GLY A 272 28.00 19.08 4.51
N LEU A 273 27.15 18.67 5.44
CA LEU A 273 26.94 19.37 6.72
C LEU A 273 28.01 18.93 7.73
N SER A 274 28.69 19.88 8.38
CA SER A 274 29.70 19.58 9.40
C SER A 274 29.25 20.04 10.78
N THR A 275 29.51 19.25 11.81
CA THR A 275 29.20 19.61 13.20
C THR A 275 30.08 18.89 14.21
N GLU A 276 30.14 19.41 15.43
CA GLU A 276 30.86 18.81 16.55
C GLU A 276 30.02 17.71 17.22
N VAL A 277 30.67 16.58 17.52
CA VAL A 277 30.11 15.46 18.29
C VAL A 277 30.24 15.75 19.78
N LYS A 278 29.13 15.73 20.51
CA LYS A 278 29.04 16.08 21.93
C LYS A 278 29.37 14.92 22.86
N SER A 279 28.77 13.78 22.58
CA SER A 279 28.91 12.55 23.35
C SER A 279 28.71 11.38 22.39
N VAL A 280 29.29 10.23 22.74
CA VAL A 280 29.12 8.96 22.03
C VAL A 280 28.65 7.95 23.07
N GLU A 281 27.61 7.21 22.74
CA GLU A 281 26.97 6.25 23.62
C GLU A 281 26.76 4.92 22.91
N MET A 282 26.93 3.83 23.67
CA MET A 282 26.63 2.47 23.24
C MET A 282 25.88 1.77 24.39
N HIS A 283 24.68 1.27 24.13
CA HIS A 283 23.83 0.63 25.15
C HIS A 283 23.58 1.47 26.42
N HIS A 284 23.39 2.78 26.25
CA HIS A 284 23.18 3.75 27.35
C HIS A 284 24.40 4.00 28.26
N GLU A 285 25.58 3.54 27.85
CA GLU A 285 26.84 3.89 28.48
C GLU A 285 27.63 4.86 27.60
N GLN A 286 28.25 5.88 28.22
CA GLN A 286 29.09 6.83 27.50
C GLN A 286 30.46 6.22 27.19
N LEU A 287 30.88 6.39 25.93
CA LEU A 287 32.18 5.96 25.45
C LEU A 287 33.12 7.14 25.29
N THR A 288 34.38 6.94 25.68
CA THR A 288 35.47 7.89 25.43
C THR A 288 35.92 7.88 23.97
N GLN A 289 35.78 6.74 23.31
CA GLN A 289 35.98 6.55 21.88
C GLN A 289 35.18 5.33 21.40
N ALA A 290 34.78 5.34 20.14
CA ALA A 290 34.15 4.21 19.46
C ALA A 290 35.02 3.75 18.29
N ALA A 291 35.28 2.46 18.21
CA ALA A 291 36.16 1.83 17.24
C ALA A 291 35.35 1.08 16.17
N PRO A 292 35.97 0.65 15.05
CA PRO A 292 35.26 -0.07 14.01
C PRO A 292 34.63 -1.36 14.54
N GLY A 293 33.35 -1.57 14.24
CA GLY A 293 32.54 -2.66 14.77
C GLY A 293 31.46 -2.20 15.76
N ASP A 294 31.70 -1.09 16.46
CA ASP A 294 30.80 -0.57 17.49
C ASP A 294 29.54 0.05 16.88
N ASN A 295 28.38 -0.29 17.44
CA ASN A 295 27.09 0.32 17.11
C ASN A 295 26.81 1.45 18.09
N VAL A 296 26.92 2.69 17.63
CA VAL A 296 26.91 3.86 18.50
C VAL A 296 25.82 4.86 18.14
N GLY A 297 25.23 5.46 19.17
CA GLY A 297 24.48 6.71 19.07
C GLY A 297 25.38 7.86 19.49
N PHE A 298 25.46 8.92 18.69
CA PHE A 298 26.31 10.06 19.04
C PHE A 298 25.54 11.37 18.92
N ASN A 299 25.65 12.23 19.95
CA ASN A 299 24.94 13.49 19.98
C ASN A 299 25.67 14.54 19.13
N VAL A 300 24.91 15.28 18.31
CA VAL A 300 25.45 16.36 17.47
C VAL A 300 24.75 17.69 17.70
N LYS A 301 25.53 18.77 17.67
CA LYS A 301 25.02 20.14 17.85
C LYS A 301 24.44 20.70 16.55
N ASN A 302 23.52 21.65 16.69
CA ASN A 302 23.09 22.57 15.63
C ASN A 302 22.55 21.94 14.34
N LEU A 303 22.29 20.62 14.34
CA LEU A 303 21.62 19.91 13.26
C LEU A 303 20.26 19.45 13.72
N SER A 304 19.26 19.63 12.86
CA SER A 304 17.94 19.05 13.04
C SER A 304 17.92 17.61 12.52
N VAL A 305 17.02 16.78 13.07
CA VAL A 305 16.69 15.44 12.51
C VAL A 305 16.21 15.51 11.06
N LYS A 306 15.85 16.70 10.55
CA LYS A 306 15.51 16.90 9.13
C LYS A 306 16.72 17.01 8.20
N ASP A 307 17.89 17.39 8.75
CA ASP A 307 19.09 17.72 7.98
C ASP A 307 19.94 16.48 7.68
N ILE A 308 19.83 15.46 8.54
CA ILE A 308 20.49 14.17 8.41
C ILE A 308 19.46 13.04 8.39
N LYS A 309 19.72 11.98 7.62
CA LYS A 309 18.79 10.85 7.44
C LYS A 309 19.54 9.53 7.24
N ARG A 310 18.82 8.42 7.37
CA ARG A 310 19.28 7.08 7.02
C ARG A 310 19.90 7.04 5.61
N GLY A 311 21.01 6.31 5.46
CA GLY A 311 21.76 6.20 4.21
C GLY A 311 22.78 7.32 3.97
N MET A 312 22.84 8.33 4.85
CA MET A 312 23.96 9.28 4.87
C MET A 312 25.18 8.66 5.54
N VAL A 313 26.36 9.19 5.24
CA VAL A 313 27.63 8.71 5.81
C VAL A 313 28.26 9.85 6.58
N ALA A 314 28.54 9.63 7.87
CA ALA A 314 29.34 10.53 8.68
C ALA A 314 30.82 10.14 8.61
N GLY A 315 31.71 11.12 8.58
CA GLY A 315 33.15 10.91 8.67
C GLY A 315 33.86 12.14 9.23
N ASP A 316 35.14 12.02 9.53
CA ASP A 316 35.93 13.11 10.11
C ASP A 316 36.07 14.24 9.08
N SER A 317 35.71 15.46 9.46
CA SER A 317 35.83 16.65 8.59
C SER A 317 37.28 16.97 8.21
N LYS A 318 38.26 16.52 9.00
CA LYS A 318 39.68 16.84 8.83
C LYS A 318 40.49 15.75 8.13
N ASN A 319 39.98 14.52 8.09
CA ASN A 319 40.70 13.37 7.57
C ASN A 319 39.82 12.63 6.56
N ASP A 320 40.04 12.92 5.27
CA ASP A 320 39.27 12.40 4.12
C ASP A 320 37.75 12.40 4.39
N PRO A 321 37.09 13.57 4.44
CA PRO A 321 35.65 13.63 4.68
C PRO A 321 34.86 12.93 3.57
N PRO A 322 33.74 12.24 3.89
CA PRO A 322 32.89 11.64 2.87
C PRO A 322 32.24 12.73 2.00
N VAL A 323 32.01 12.42 0.71
CA VAL A 323 31.49 13.38 -0.29
C VAL A 323 30.40 12.74 -1.13
N GLU A 324 29.47 13.55 -1.67
CA GLU A 324 28.50 13.12 -2.67
C GLU A 324 29.21 12.53 -3.91
N THR A 325 28.70 11.39 -4.38
CA THR A 325 29.14 10.75 -5.62
C THR A 325 28.21 11.11 -6.76
N ASP A 326 28.75 11.67 -7.83
CA ASP A 326 27.99 12.02 -9.03
C ASP A 326 27.75 10.78 -9.90
N LYS A 327 28.84 10.06 -10.20
CA LYS A 327 28.83 8.79 -10.92
C LYS A 327 29.86 7.84 -10.35
N PHE A 328 29.65 6.54 -10.50
CA PHE A 328 30.63 5.55 -10.08
C PHE A 328 30.67 4.37 -11.04
N GLN A 329 31.87 3.82 -11.20
CA GLN A 329 32.13 2.63 -11.99
C GLN A 329 32.19 1.41 -11.08
N ALA A 330 31.45 0.38 -11.43
CA ALA A 330 31.36 -0.84 -10.64
C ALA A 330 31.42 -2.08 -11.51
N GLN A 331 32.06 -3.11 -10.98
CA GLN A 331 31.98 -4.45 -11.54
C GLN A 331 30.74 -5.13 -10.98
N VAL A 332 29.78 -5.45 -11.84
CA VAL A 332 28.52 -6.12 -11.49
C VAL A 332 28.51 -7.55 -12.01
N ILE A 333 27.89 -8.44 -11.25
CA ILE A 333 27.64 -9.83 -11.64
C ILE A 333 26.12 -10.02 -11.64
N ILE A 334 25.57 -10.38 -12.81
CA ILE A 334 24.14 -10.59 -13.00
C ILE A 334 23.77 -12.00 -12.51
N LEU A 335 22.67 -12.07 -11.75
CA LEU A 335 22.22 -13.28 -11.07
C LEU A 335 21.01 -13.89 -11.78
N ASN A 336 19.81 -13.80 -11.19
CA ASN A 336 18.56 -14.35 -11.71
C ASN A 336 17.62 -13.22 -12.15
N HIS A 337 18.00 -12.47 -13.18
CA HIS A 337 17.13 -11.52 -13.87
C HIS A 337 16.27 -12.24 -14.93
N PRO A 338 14.94 -12.01 -15.01
CA PRO A 338 14.06 -12.74 -15.93
C PRO A 338 14.19 -12.30 -17.39
N GLY A 339 14.67 -11.07 -17.62
CA GLY A 339 14.91 -10.51 -18.95
C GLY A 339 16.39 -10.21 -19.21
N GLN A 340 16.63 -9.18 -20.02
CA GLN A 340 17.96 -8.72 -20.40
C GLN A 340 18.19 -7.29 -19.87
N ILE A 341 19.41 -6.99 -19.43
CA ILE A 341 19.77 -5.66 -18.92
C ILE A 341 20.49 -4.88 -20.03
N HIS A 342 19.98 -3.69 -20.32
CA HIS A 342 20.48 -2.76 -21.32
C HIS A 342 20.95 -1.46 -20.65
N ALA A 343 21.71 -0.64 -21.40
CA ALA A 343 22.00 0.72 -20.99
C ALA A 343 20.68 1.50 -20.78
N GLY A 344 20.60 2.25 -19.69
CA GLY A 344 19.39 2.95 -19.27
C GLY A 344 18.58 2.24 -18.18
N TYR A 345 18.86 0.97 -17.89
CA TYR A 345 18.24 0.21 -16.80
C TYR A 345 18.42 0.93 -15.44
N ALA A 346 17.34 1.16 -14.69
CA ALA A 346 17.36 1.97 -13.47
C ALA A 346 16.78 1.23 -12.23
N PRO A 347 17.43 0.16 -11.77
CA PRO A 347 17.01 -0.60 -10.60
C PRO A 347 17.35 0.12 -9.28
N VAL A 348 16.87 -0.45 -8.17
CA VAL A 348 17.21 0.03 -6.83
C VAL A 348 18.52 -0.61 -6.36
N LEU A 349 19.44 0.22 -5.86
CA LEU A 349 20.68 -0.23 -5.24
C LEU A 349 20.60 -0.13 -3.73
N ASP A 350 20.91 -1.24 -3.07
CA ASP A 350 21.17 -1.33 -1.64
C ASP A 350 22.68 -1.31 -1.43
N CYS A 351 23.20 -0.23 -0.87
CA CYS A 351 24.62 -0.08 -0.53
C CYS A 351 24.70 0.44 0.91
N HIS A 352 25.43 -0.25 1.79
CA HIS A 352 25.45 0.02 3.24
C HIS A 352 24.03 0.18 3.82
N THR A 353 23.67 1.37 4.32
CA THR A 353 22.33 1.72 4.81
C THR A 353 21.51 2.53 3.79
N ALA A 354 22.09 2.89 2.64
CA ALA A 354 21.43 3.61 1.55
C ALA A 354 20.63 2.68 0.64
N HIS A 355 19.45 3.16 0.24
CA HIS A 355 18.51 2.50 -0.65
C HIS A 355 18.07 3.49 -1.74
N ILE A 356 18.76 3.51 -2.87
CA ILE A 356 18.63 4.55 -3.90
C ILE A 356 18.60 3.92 -5.29
N ALA A 357 17.66 4.34 -6.14
CA ALA A 357 17.63 3.93 -7.54
C ALA A 357 18.84 4.53 -8.29
N CYS A 358 19.55 3.69 -9.04
CA CYS A 358 20.70 4.13 -9.84
C CYS A 358 20.54 3.66 -11.28
N LYS A 359 20.79 4.56 -12.23
CA LYS A 359 20.72 4.27 -13.66
C LYS A 359 22.04 3.69 -14.15
N PHE A 360 22.00 2.52 -14.78
CA PHE A 360 23.08 1.92 -15.55
C PHE A 360 23.27 2.81 -16.78
N THR A 361 24.20 3.75 -16.71
CA THR A 361 24.35 4.82 -17.70
C THR A 361 24.99 4.26 -18.96
N THR A 362 26.12 3.57 -18.80
CA THR A 362 26.81 2.86 -19.85
C THR A 362 27.32 1.51 -19.33
N ILE A 363 27.32 0.50 -20.20
CA ILE A 363 27.93 -0.80 -19.93
C ILE A 363 29.29 -0.75 -20.64
N LEU A 364 30.37 -0.63 -19.87
CA LEU A 364 31.71 -0.35 -20.39
C LEU A 364 32.35 -1.62 -20.98
N ASP A 365 32.42 -2.69 -20.18
CA ASP A 365 33.07 -3.94 -20.58
C ASP A 365 32.22 -5.12 -20.09
N LYS A 366 31.97 -6.11 -20.96
CA LYS A 366 31.51 -7.44 -20.54
C LYS A 366 32.74 -8.28 -20.20
N VAL A 367 32.76 -8.88 -19.02
CA VAL A 367 33.92 -9.54 -18.43
C VAL A 367 33.59 -10.99 -18.09
N ASP A 368 34.52 -11.90 -18.34
CA ASP A 368 34.40 -13.28 -17.85
C ASP A 368 34.57 -13.33 -16.32
N ARG A 369 33.60 -13.92 -15.63
CA ARG A 369 33.54 -13.94 -14.15
C ARG A 369 34.75 -14.62 -13.49
N ARG A 370 35.37 -15.62 -14.13
CA ARG A 370 36.42 -16.45 -13.52
C ARG A 370 37.81 -15.94 -13.85
N THR A 371 38.00 -15.49 -15.09
CA THR A 371 39.32 -15.07 -15.61
C THR A 371 39.52 -13.57 -15.57
N GLY A 372 38.44 -12.79 -15.47
CA GLY A 372 38.51 -11.33 -15.55
C GLY A 372 38.84 -10.80 -16.95
N ALA A 373 38.86 -11.66 -17.97
CA ALA A 373 39.14 -11.26 -19.35
C ALA A 373 37.95 -10.48 -19.94
N VAL A 374 38.24 -9.41 -20.68
CA VAL A 374 37.23 -8.62 -21.38
C VAL A 374 36.75 -9.39 -22.61
N VAL A 375 35.46 -9.68 -22.65
CA VAL A 375 34.79 -10.44 -23.72
C VAL A 375 34.21 -9.50 -24.78
N ALA A 376 33.70 -8.34 -24.36
CA ALA A 376 33.20 -7.30 -25.24
C ALA A 376 33.40 -5.93 -24.58
N ARG A 377 33.60 -4.87 -25.38
CA ARG A 377 33.90 -3.51 -24.91
C ARG A 377 33.01 -2.50 -25.61
N GLU A 378 32.69 -1.42 -24.92
CA GLU A 378 31.93 -0.29 -25.43
C GLU A 378 32.50 0.17 -26.79
N GLY A 379 31.63 0.28 -27.81
CA GLY A 379 32.00 0.61 -29.18
C GLY A 379 32.00 -0.56 -30.18
N THR A 380 31.92 -1.82 -29.73
CA THR A 380 31.83 -2.99 -30.63
C THR A 380 30.39 -3.41 -30.98
N GLY A 381 29.37 -2.69 -30.49
CA GLY A 381 27.95 -2.99 -30.66
C GLY A 381 27.14 -2.80 -29.37
N GLU A 382 25.84 -3.10 -29.39
CA GLU A 382 24.99 -3.07 -28.19
C GLU A 382 25.37 -4.20 -27.22
N ILE A 383 25.80 -3.83 -26.00
CA ILE A 383 26.19 -4.80 -24.97
C ILE A 383 24.96 -5.12 -24.11
N ILE A 384 24.50 -6.36 -24.22
CA ILE A 384 23.36 -6.87 -23.46
C ILE A 384 23.86 -7.81 -22.38
N LEU A 385 23.44 -7.58 -21.13
CA LEU A 385 23.79 -8.45 -20.00
C LEU A 385 22.67 -9.45 -19.71
N LYS A 386 23.06 -10.71 -19.56
CA LYS A 386 22.19 -11.85 -19.23
C LYS A 386 22.63 -12.49 -17.91
N ASN A 387 21.81 -13.42 -17.41
CA ASN A 387 22.11 -14.15 -16.17
C ASN A 387 23.47 -14.85 -16.22
N GLY A 388 24.29 -14.61 -15.19
CA GLY A 388 25.64 -15.15 -15.06
C GLY A 388 26.74 -14.27 -15.66
N ASP A 389 26.40 -13.25 -16.45
CA ASP A 389 27.39 -12.33 -16.99
C ASP A 389 28.01 -11.45 -15.88
N ALA A 390 29.28 -11.12 -16.04
CA ALA A 390 29.90 -10.04 -15.29
C ALA A 390 30.19 -8.88 -16.23
N ALA A 391 30.09 -7.64 -15.73
CA ALA A 391 30.36 -6.46 -16.52
C ALA A 391 30.91 -5.32 -15.66
N MET A 392 31.70 -4.44 -16.28
CA MET A 392 32.01 -3.12 -15.76
C MET A 392 30.92 -2.16 -16.25
N VAL A 393 30.28 -1.46 -15.33
CA VAL A 393 29.17 -0.54 -15.62
C VAL A 393 29.41 0.81 -14.95
N GLU A 394 29.03 1.89 -15.63
CA GLU A 394 28.93 3.22 -15.02
C GLU A 394 27.50 3.42 -14.51
N LEU A 395 27.37 3.78 -13.23
CA LEU A 395 26.10 4.02 -12.57
C LEU A 395 25.97 5.49 -12.13
N THR A 396 24.78 6.03 -12.33
CA THR A 396 24.41 7.38 -11.88
C THR A 396 23.26 7.28 -10.86
N PRO A 397 23.45 7.70 -9.58
CA PRO A 397 22.37 7.77 -8.61
C PRO A 397 21.26 8.74 -9.03
N THR A 398 19.99 8.36 -8.84
CA THR A 398 18.83 9.25 -9.09
C THR A 398 18.61 10.28 -7.98
N LYS A 399 19.18 10.02 -6.78
CA LYS A 399 19.17 10.91 -5.62
C LYS A 399 20.60 11.01 -5.08
N PRO A 400 20.97 12.12 -4.40
CA PRO A 400 22.29 12.27 -3.81
C PRO A 400 22.65 11.05 -2.94
N MET A 401 23.82 10.48 -3.20
CA MET A 401 24.33 9.26 -2.56
C MET A 401 25.80 9.44 -2.22
N CYS A 402 26.26 8.79 -1.15
CA CYS A 402 27.67 8.69 -0.80
C CYS A 402 28.08 7.22 -0.93
N VAL A 403 29.04 6.95 -1.81
CA VAL A 403 29.67 5.64 -1.98
C VAL A 403 31.18 5.83 -2.11
N GLU A 404 31.92 4.77 -1.82
CA GLU A 404 33.39 4.80 -1.87
C GLU A 404 33.89 3.60 -2.69
N THR A 405 35.16 3.63 -3.10
CA THR A 405 35.74 2.46 -3.78
C THR A 405 35.88 1.30 -2.80
N PHE A 406 35.72 0.07 -3.30
CA PHE A 406 35.85 -1.14 -2.50
C PHE A 406 37.26 -1.33 -1.93
N THR A 407 38.28 -0.88 -2.64
CA THR A 407 39.68 -0.98 -2.21
C THR A 407 39.93 -0.12 -0.98
N ASP A 408 39.41 1.11 -0.99
CA ASP A 408 39.66 2.09 0.06
C ASP A 408 38.73 1.85 1.26
N TYR A 409 37.44 1.67 1.00
CA TYR A 409 36.42 1.47 2.04
C TYR A 409 35.52 0.28 1.69
N PRO A 410 35.97 -0.96 1.97
CA PRO A 410 35.24 -2.17 1.63
C PRO A 410 33.75 -2.19 2.04
N PRO A 411 33.34 -1.68 3.21
CA PRO A 411 31.92 -1.67 3.61
C PRO A 411 31.03 -0.71 2.80
N LEU A 412 31.60 0.34 2.19
CA LEU A 412 30.88 1.34 1.40
C LEU A 412 31.01 1.11 -0.12
N GLY A 413 31.84 0.14 -0.53
CA GLY A 413 32.13 -0.17 -1.93
C GLY A 413 31.43 -1.40 -2.47
N ARG A 414 30.44 -1.96 -1.76
CA ARG A 414 29.67 -3.14 -2.19
C ARG A 414 28.18 -2.82 -2.18
N PHE A 415 27.48 -3.34 -3.17
CA PHE A 415 26.04 -3.12 -3.27
C PHE A 415 25.32 -4.31 -3.87
N ALA A 416 24.05 -4.43 -3.54
CA ALA A 416 23.10 -5.33 -4.18
C ALA A 416 22.18 -4.52 -5.09
N VAL A 417 21.88 -5.07 -6.26
CA VAL A 417 20.93 -4.50 -7.22
C VAL A 417 19.65 -5.31 -7.13
N ARG A 418 18.54 -4.60 -6.88
CA ARG A 418 17.22 -5.21 -6.71
C ARG A 418 16.22 -4.68 -7.70
N ASP A 419 15.40 -5.60 -8.20
CA ASP A 419 14.28 -5.32 -9.08
C ASP A 419 13.22 -6.42 -8.92
N MET A 420 11.94 -6.12 -9.16
CA MET A 420 10.82 -7.07 -9.03
C MET A 420 10.87 -7.92 -7.74
N ARG A 421 11.30 -7.31 -6.62
CA ARG A 421 11.47 -7.93 -5.29
C ARG A 421 12.56 -9.00 -5.16
N GLN A 422 13.41 -9.20 -6.17
CA GLN A 422 14.53 -10.15 -6.15
C GLN A 422 15.89 -9.45 -6.31
N THR A 423 16.96 -10.10 -5.88
CA THR A 423 18.33 -9.64 -6.14
C THR A 423 18.74 -10.04 -7.55
N VAL A 424 18.85 -9.05 -8.45
CA VAL A 424 19.14 -9.28 -9.87
C VAL A 424 20.62 -9.20 -10.19
N ALA A 425 21.39 -8.43 -9.41
CA ALA A 425 22.84 -8.37 -9.55
C ALA A 425 23.51 -7.99 -8.22
N VAL A 426 24.81 -8.23 -8.14
CA VAL A 426 25.67 -7.77 -7.04
C VAL A 426 26.86 -7.03 -7.62
N GLY A 427 27.32 -5.99 -6.95
CA GLY A 427 28.33 -5.09 -7.48
C GLY A 427 29.40 -4.69 -6.49
N VAL A 428 30.58 -4.42 -7.03
CA VAL A 428 31.76 -3.92 -6.32
C VAL A 428 32.23 -2.65 -7.01
N ILE A 429 32.28 -1.54 -6.28
CA ILE A 429 32.67 -0.23 -6.78
C ILE A 429 34.19 -0.19 -6.98
N LYS A 430 34.61 0.15 -8.20
CA LYS A 430 36.00 0.23 -8.62
C LYS A 430 36.51 1.67 -8.73
N GLY A 431 35.63 2.61 -9.07
CA GLY A 431 35.97 4.02 -9.15
C GLY A 431 34.76 4.91 -8.83
N THR A 432 35.00 6.08 -8.24
CA THR A 432 33.96 7.06 -7.91
C THR A 432 34.35 8.43 -8.44
N THR A 433 33.40 9.14 -9.05
CA THR A 433 33.53 10.54 -9.43
C THR A 433 32.87 11.37 -8.33
N LYS A 434 33.67 11.91 -7.41
CA LYS A 434 33.18 12.74 -6.31
C LYS A 434 32.79 14.12 -6.84
N LYS A 435 31.66 14.65 -6.38
CA LYS A 435 31.17 15.98 -6.75
C LYS A 435 32.00 17.03 -6.00
N VAL A 436 32.62 17.97 -6.73
CA VAL A 436 33.50 18.98 -6.14
C VAL A 436 32.72 19.82 -5.13
N ALA A 437 33.14 19.79 -3.86
CA ALA A 437 32.51 20.55 -2.80
C ALA A 437 32.62 22.06 -3.07
N GLY A 438 31.49 22.74 -3.27
CA GLY A 438 31.42 24.18 -3.06
C GLY A 438 31.76 24.47 -1.60
N LYS A 439 32.59 25.49 -1.34
CA LYS A 439 33.06 25.86 0.01
C LYS A 439 31.89 25.83 1.03
N PRO A 440 32.05 25.15 2.18
CA PRO A 440 31.00 25.13 3.20
C PRO A 440 30.74 26.55 3.71
N GLY A 441 29.47 26.96 3.71
CA GLY A 441 29.05 28.20 4.34
C GLY A 441 29.24 28.11 5.85
N ASP A 442 30.29 28.76 6.35
CA ASP A 442 30.51 29.00 7.78
C ASP A 442 29.30 29.71 8.39
N LYS A 443 28.42 28.97 9.08
CA LYS A 443 27.58 29.59 10.12
C LYS A 443 28.46 29.87 11.33
N LYS A 444 29.21 30.98 11.28
CA LYS A 444 29.96 31.52 12.43
C LYS A 444 29.02 31.77 13.60
N ALA A 445 29.42 31.29 14.77
CA ALA A 445 28.83 31.66 16.05
C ALA A 445 28.90 33.18 16.23
N ALA A 446 27.77 33.82 16.57
CA ALA A 446 27.71 35.23 16.94
C ALA A 446 27.26 35.36 18.41
N ALA A 447 28.07 36.10 19.18
CA ALA A 447 27.85 36.49 20.57
C ALA A 447 26.76 37.59 20.69
N PRO A 448 26.24 37.89 21.91
CA PRO A 448 24.89 38.41 22.10
C PRO A 448 24.79 39.94 21.99
N ALA A 449 23.73 40.44 21.34
CA ALA A 449 23.42 41.87 21.26
C ALA A 449 22.03 42.20 21.81
N LYS A 450 22.01 43.31 22.55
CA LYS A 450 20.97 43.83 23.45
C LYS A 450 19.72 44.37 22.73
N LYS A 451 18.60 44.31 23.46
CA LYS A 451 17.28 44.92 23.20
C LYS A 451 17.37 46.41 22.81
N LYS A 452 16.56 46.84 21.82
CA LYS A 452 15.95 48.17 21.78
C LYS A 452 14.55 48.12 21.17
N ASN A 453 13.69 48.94 21.77
CA ASN A 453 12.23 49.00 21.66
C ASN A 453 11.75 49.58 20.32
N ILE A 454 10.60 49.11 19.85
CA ILE A 454 9.72 49.87 18.95
C ILE A 454 8.31 49.89 19.55
N THR A 455 7.79 51.10 19.61
CA THR A 455 6.59 51.60 20.28
C THR A 455 5.28 51.02 19.70
N ILE A 456 4.30 50.81 20.58
CA ILE A 456 2.93 50.39 20.27
C ILE A 456 2.05 51.64 20.15
N SER A 457 1.26 51.73 19.08
CA SER A 457 0.03 52.53 19.07
C SER A 457 -1.01 51.90 18.17
N GLY A 458 -2.22 51.70 18.70
CA GLY A 458 -3.42 51.39 17.92
C GLY A 458 -4.05 50.03 18.26
N GLN A 459 -4.87 49.98 19.30
CA GLN A 459 -5.80 48.88 19.53
C GLN A 459 -7.00 49.01 18.56
N SER A 460 -7.27 47.94 17.81
CA SER A 460 -8.63 47.58 17.36
C SER A 460 -8.74 46.07 17.13
N ASN A 461 -9.64 45.43 17.89
CA ASN A 461 -10.24 44.09 17.74
C ASN A 461 -9.56 43.09 16.79
N THR A 462 -8.44 42.50 17.22
CA THR A 462 -7.74 41.41 16.53
C THR A 462 -7.35 40.28 17.49
N SER A 463 -8.20 39.96 18.47
CA SER A 463 -7.97 38.85 19.41
C SER A 463 -8.48 37.50 18.86
N VAL A 464 -9.60 37.47 18.14
CA VAL A 464 -10.22 36.22 17.65
C VAL A 464 -9.45 35.63 16.44
N VAL A 465 -9.03 36.48 15.50
CA VAL A 465 -8.33 36.06 14.27
C VAL A 465 -6.89 35.55 14.54
N LYS A 466 -6.28 35.94 15.67
CA LYS A 466 -4.95 35.45 16.07
C LYS A 466 -4.98 34.02 16.63
N GLN A 467 -6.06 33.63 17.31
CA GLN A 467 -6.20 32.27 17.82
C GLN A 467 -6.38 31.24 16.70
N ASP A 468 -7.17 31.55 15.67
CA ASP A 468 -7.40 30.64 14.53
C ASP A 468 -6.10 30.37 13.71
N ARG A 469 -5.21 31.36 13.58
CA ARG A 469 -3.92 31.19 12.90
C ARG A 469 -2.94 30.30 13.66
N ASP A 470 -2.85 30.45 14.98
CA ASP A 470 -1.95 29.63 15.82
C ASP A 470 -2.40 28.17 15.95
N ILE A 471 -3.69 27.92 15.77
CA ILE A 471 -4.31 26.60 15.80
C ILE A 471 -4.04 25.85 14.48
N VAL A 472 -4.29 26.49 13.34
CA VAL A 472 -3.95 25.96 12.02
C VAL A 472 -2.44 25.69 11.92
N GLU A 473 -1.58 26.60 12.41
CA GLU A 473 -0.13 26.37 12.45
C GLU A 473 0.29 25.15 13.29
N ARG A 474 -0.42 24.85 14.38
CA ARG A 474 -0.12 23.68 15.24
C ARG A 474 -0.43 22.36 14.56
N VAL A 475 -1.56 22.26 13.86
CA VAL A 475 -1.92 21.09 13.04
C VAL A 475 -0.94 20.92 11.87
N PHE A 476 -0.56 22.03 11.23
CA PHE A 476 0.40 22.02 10.12
C PHE A 476 1.83 21.63 10.50
N LYS A 477 2.28 21.93 11.73
CA LYS A 477 3.64 21.56 12.15
C LYS A 477 3.79 20.05 12.42
N ASN A 478 2.69 19.28 12.40
CA ASN A 478 2.71 17.83 12.49
C ASN A 478 3.00 17.17 11.14
N LYS A 479 4.28 16.90 10.87
CA LYS A 479 4.75 16.26 9.62
C LYS A 479 4.17 14.88 9.35
N VAL A 480 3.84 14.12 10.39
CA VAL A 480 3.25 12.77 10.24
C VAL A 480 1.81 12.88 9.74
N LEU A 481 1.04 13.80 10.31
CA LEU A 481 -0.32 14.12 9.86
C LEU A 481 -0.31 14.65 8.42
N GLN A 482 0.65 15.53 8.09
CA GLN A 482 0.83 16.01 6.71
C GLN A 482 1.08 14.84 5.75
N GLN A 483 2.08 13.99 6.01
CA GLN A 483 2.41 12.87 5.11
C GLN A 483 1.23 11.92 4.89
N LYS A 484 0.48 11.62 5.94
CA LYS A 484 -0.71 10.75 5.88
C LYS A 484 -1.84 11.39 5.08
N ILE A 485 -2.21 12.64 5.39
CA ILE A 485 -3.22 13.39 4.63
C ILE A 485 -2.80 13.58 3.16
N PHE A 486 -1.50 13.80 2.89
CA PHE A 486 -0.96 13.94 1.53
C PHE A 486 -1.13 12.67 0.69
N ALA A 487 -1.01 11.47 1.28
CA ALA A 487 -1.21 10.21 0.57
C ALA A 487 -2.65 10.11 -0.01
N ASP A 488 -3.65 10.42 0.82
CA ASP A 488 -5.07 10.39 0.42
C ASP A 488 -5.44 11.50 -0.60
N ILE A 489 -4.86 12.69 -0.45
CA ILE A 489 -5.12 13.81 -1.38
C ILE A 489 -4.50 13.56 -2.75
N THR A 490 -3.39 12.84 -2.82
CA THR A 490 -2.73 12.50 -4.09
C THR A 490 -3.63 11.61 -4.95
N GLU A 491 -4.36 10.68 -4.33
CA GLU A 491 -5.35 9.83 -5.01
C GLU A 491 -6.51 10.66 -5.57
N ILE A 492 -7.01 11.64 -4.80
CA ILE A 492 -8.07 12.58 -5.22
C ILE A 492 -7.58 13.52 -6.34
N HIS A 493 -6.34 14.01 -6.28
CA HIS A 493 -5.73 14.82 -7.35
C HIS A 493 -5.60 14.04 -8.66
N THR A 494 -5.33 12.74 -8.58
CA THR A 494 -5.22 11.85 -9.75
C THR A 494 -6.58 11.62 -10.40
N ILE A 495 -7.65 11.52 -9.60
CA ILE A 495 -9.02 11.29 -10.06
C ILE A 495 -9.68 12.57 -10.59
N LEU A 496 -9.42 13.73 -9.98
CA LEU A 496 -10.13 14.98 -10.26
C LEU A 496 -9.35 16.00 -11.12
N GLY A 497 -8.05 15.79 -11.37
CA GLY A 497 -7.26 16.64 -12.28
C GLY A 497 -6.98 18.08 -11.77
N ILE A 498 -7.23 18.38 -10.50
CA ILE A 498 -7.05 19.71 -9.91
C ILE A 498 -5.63 19.84 -9.32
N LYS A 499 -4.90 20.89 -9.72
CA LYS A 499 -3.46 21.08 -9.40
C LYS A 499 -3.16 21.75 -8.06
N SER A 500 -4.14 22.34 -7.35
CA SER A 500 -3.88 22.94 -6.03
C SER A 500 -5.14 23.17 -5.19
N TYR A 501 -5.08 22.79 -3.90
CA TYR A 501 -6.01 23.22 -2.85
C TYR A 501 -5.33 24.15 -1.86
N GLN A 502 -6.07 25.11 -1.28
CA GLN A 502 -5.63 25.81 -0.07
C GLN A 502 -5.88 24.92 1.15
N TRP A 503 -4.78 24.53 1.80
CA TRP A 503 -4.77 23.61 2.94
C TRP A 503 -5.55 24.12 4.16
N SER A 504 -5.57 25.43 4.39
CA SER A 504 -6.44 26.06 5.39
C SER A 504 -7.90 25.71 5.10
N THR A 505 -8.35 25.82 3.85
CA THR A 505 -9.71 25.48 3.42
C THR A 505 -9.99 23.98 3.58
N LEU A 506 -9.06 23.10 3.20
CA LEU A 506 -9.25 21.65 3.32
C LEU A 506 -9.43 21.20 4.79
N ILE A 507 -8.60 21.70 5.70
CA ILE A 507 -8.68 21.35 7.13
C ILE A 507 -9.88 22.04 7.80
N THR A 508 -10.21 23.25 7.38
CA THR A 508 -11.33 24.05 7.91
C THR A 508 -12.70 23.55 7.41
N ASP A 509 -12.73 22.82 6.30
CA ASP A 509 -13.96 22.30 5.68
C ASP A 509 -14.13 20.77 5.82
N GLN A 510 -13.11 20.01 6.27
CA GLN A 510 -13.15 18.52 6.33
C GLN A 510 -12.61 17.94 7.67
N PRO A 511 -13.38 18.01 8.77
CA PRO A 511 -12.98 17.49 10.08
C PRO A 511 -12.82 15.95 10.13
N ILE A 512 -13.43 15.24 9.18
CA ILE A 512 -13.32 13.78 9.02
C ILE A 512 -11.86 13.36 8.80
N LEU A 513 -11.03 14.21 8.16
CA LEU A 513 -9.60 13.92 7.94
C LEU A 513 -8.81 13.86 9.25
N LEU A 514 -9.10 14.73 10.22
CA LEU A 514 -8.41 14.73 11.52
C LEU A 514 -8.82 13.54 12.38
N SER A 515 -10.11 13.18 12.32
CA SER A 515 -10.62 11.97 12.98
C SER A 515 -10.02 10.69 12.37
N ARG A 516 -9.84 10.63 11.03
CA ARG A 516 -9.21 9.49 10.32
C ARG A 516 -7.84 9.12 10.83
N TYR A 517 -7.08 10.11 11.29
CA TYR A 517 -5.72 9.91 11.78
C TYR A 517 -5.59 9.95 13.31
N ASN A 518 -6.72 9.86 14.02
CA ASN A 518 -6.80 9.77 15.48
C ASN A 518 -6.23 10.99 16.24
N PHE A 519 -6.35 12.19 15.67
CA PHE A 519 -5.91 13.45 16.29
C PHE A 519 -7.07 14.10 17.08
N VAL A 520 -7.48 13.42 18.14
CA VAL A 520 -8.68 13.72 18.95
C VAL A 520 -8.62 15.10 19.60
N GLU A 521 -7.50 15.45 20.26
CA GLU A 521 -7.36 16.75 20.92
C GLU A 521 -7.38 17.89 19.90
N GLN A 522 -6.72 17.72 18.75
CA GLN A 522 -6.71 18.74 17.71
C GLN A 522 -8.09 18.90 17.07
N LEU A 523 -8.83 17.81 16.84
CA LEU A 523 -10.20 17.90 16.35
C LEU A 523 -11.10 18.64 17.34
N ILE A 524 -11.01 18.34 18.63
CA ILE A 524 -11.80 19.00 19.67
C ILE A 524 -11.41 20.47 19.79
N ASP A 525 -10.13 20.78 19.98
CA ASP A 525 -9.65 22.14 20.27
C ASP A 525 -9.71 23.07 19.06
N CYS A 526 -9.42 22.55 17.86
CA CYS A 526 -9.27 23.38 16.66
C CYS A 526 -10.59 23.57 15.91
N TYR A 527 -11.53 22.64 16.07
CA TYR A 527 -12.69 22.55 15.19
C TYR A 527 -14.02 22.59 15.94
N LEU A 528 -14.16 21.73 16.96
CA LEU A 528 -15.42 21.56 17.67
C LEU A 528 -15.62 22.61 18.77
N ALA A 529 -14.62 22.88 19.61
CA ALA A 529 -14.74 23.79 20.75
C ALA A 529 -14.95 25.28 20.37
N PRO A 530 -14.21 25.89 19.42
CA PRO A 530 -14.35 27.32 19.11
C PRO A 530 -15.67 27.68 18.42
N ARG A 531 -16.18 26.79 17.54
CA ARG A 531 -17.41 27.03 16.77
C ARG A 531 -18.69 26.86 17.60
N ILE A 532 -18.65 26.07 18.67
CA ILE A 532 -19.78 25.89 19.59
C ILE A 532 -19.91 27.08 20.57
N GLN A 533 -18.80 27.67 21.03
CA GLN A 533 -18.82 28.84 21.92
C GLN A 533 -19.44 30.09 21.27
N HIS A 534 -19.30 30.25 19.94
CA HIS A 534 -19.95 31.35 19.22
C HIS A 534 -21.49 31.24 19.16
N ASN A 535 -22.06 30.06 19.40
CA ASN A 535 -23.51 29.83 19.33
C ASN A 535 -24.23 30.17 20.65
N ASN A 536 -23.59 29.95 21.80
CA ASN A 536 -24.19 30.23 23.12
C ASN A 536 -24.20 31.72 23.48
N ASN A 537 -23.31 32.54 22.91
CA ASN A 537 -23.24 33.98 23.20
C ASN A 537 -24.13 34.85 22.29
N ASN A 538 -24.81 34.27 21.29
CA ASN A 538 -25.63 34.99 20.32
C ASN A 538 -27.12 34.65 20.39
N ALA A 539 -27.66 34.48 21.60
CA ALA A 539 -29.10 34.31 21.78
C ALA A 539 -29.93 35.59 21.51
N ASN A 540 -29.31 36.76 21.28
CA ASN A 540 -30.04 38.04 21.19
C ASN A 540 -29.62 39.01 20.05
N SER A 541 -29.00 38.55 18.95
CA SER A 541 -28.81 39.44 17.80
C SER A 541 -28.95 38.74 16.44
N LYS A 542 -29.66 39.40 15.52
CA LYS A 542 -29.92 38.92 14.14
C LYS A 542 -28.59 38.68 13.42
N PRO A 543 -28.38 37.52 12.76
CA PRO A 543 -27.12 37.24 12.10
C PRO A 543 -27.07 37.91 10.72
N ASN A 544 -26.08 38.76 10.50
CA ASN A 544 -25.63 39.16 9.17
C ASN A 544 -24.12 38.89 9.07
N ASN A 545 -23.71 38.33 7.92
CA ASN A 545 -22.35 38.00 7.47
C ASN A 545 -21.81 36.59 7.79
N SER A 546 -22.23 35.65 6.94
CA SER A 546 -21.46 34.59 6.25
C SER A 546 -20.01 34.31 6.68
N ILE A 547 -19.81 33.81 7.90
CA ILE A 547 -18.82 32.76 8.14
C ILE A 547 -19.58 31.46 7.86
N LYS A 548 -19.12 30.65 6.89
CA LYS A 548 -19.70 29.33 6.61
C LYS A 548 -19.71 28.51 7.91
N LEU A 549 -20.84 28.53 8.61
CA LEU A 549 -21.10 27.66 9.74
C LEU A 549 -20.85 26.23 9.24
N PHE A 550 -20.28 25.40 10.10
CA PHE A 550 -20.34 23.97 9.92
C PHE A 550 -21.80 23.64 9.59
N ASN A 551 -22.08 23.15 8.37
CA ASN A 551 -23.47 22.91 7.98
C ASN A 551 -23.92 21.69 8.80
N ILE A 552 -24.48 21.97 9.98
CA ILE A 552 -24.73 21.04 11.08
C ILE A 552 -25.61 19.87 10.63
N THR A 553 -26.37 20.03 9.55
CA THR A 553 -27.25 19.00 9.02
C THR A 553 -26.54 17.91 8.22
N ASP A 554 -25.50 18.18 7.42
CA ASP A 554 -24.98 17.11 6.53
C ASP A 554 -23.67 16.46 7.00
N GLN A 555 -22.84 17.19 7.75
CA GLN A 555 -21.49 16.74 8.10
C GLN A 555 -21.41 16.09 9.49
N LEU A 556 -22.30 16.49 10.41
CA LEU A 556 -22.26 16.03 11.79
C LEU A 556 -22.62 14.53 11.94
N PRO A 557 -23.66 13.98 11.26
CA PRO A 557 -23.91 12.54 11.25
C PRO A 557 -22.73 11.71 10.72
N ARG A 558 -22.07 12.20 9.66
CA ARG A 558 -20.90 11.54 9.07
C ARG A 558 -19.72 11.50 10.03
N LEU A 559 -19.49 12.60 10.75
CA LEU A 559 -18.46 12.67 11.79
C LEU A 559 -18.76 11.70 12.94
N ILE A 560 -20.01 11.64 13.41
CA ILE A 560 -20.42 10.74 14.49
C ILE A 560 -20.21 9.27 14.10
N GLY A 561 -20.66 8.87 12.91
CA GLY A 561 -20.42 7.51 12.40
C GLY A 561 -18.93 7.17 12.29
N PHE A 562 -18.11 8.14 11.89
CA PHE A 562 -16.66 7.98 11.80
C PHE A 562 -16.00 7.83 13.19
N VAL A 563 -16.41 8.64 14.16
CA VAL A 563 -15.95 8.58 15.56
C VAL A 563 -16.24 7.21 16.17
N ILE A 564 -17.43 6.66 15.93
CA ILE A 564 -17.83 5.33 16.40
C ILE A 564 -16.98 4.24 15.75
N LYS A 565 -16.83 4.26 14.42
CA LYS A 565 -15.99 3.33 13.67
C LYS A 565 -14.56 3.24 14.20
N HIS A 566 -14.00 4.38 14.59
CA HIS A 566 -12.62 4.48 15.07
C HIS A 566 -12.47 4.37 16.60
N GLY A 567 -13.54 4.11 17.36
CA GLY A 567 -13.45 3.94 18.81
C GLY A 567 -13.11 5.21 19.58
N GLN A 568 -13.44 6.40 19.04
CA GLN A 568 -13.03 7.68 19.62
C GLN A 568 -13.99 8.16 20.72
N ARG A 569 -14.04 7.41 21.84
CA ARG A 569 -14.95 7.67 22.97
C ARG A 569 -14.95 9.12 23.45
N ARG A 570 -13.77 9.72 23.64
CA ARG A 570 -13.65 11.11 24.13
C ARG A 570 -14.27 12.15 23.19
N VAL A 571 -14.26 11.91 21.88
CA VAL A 571 -14.93 12.80 20.91
C VAL A 571 -16.44 12.62 21.01
N LEU A 572 -16.91 11.37 21.15
CA LEU A 572 -18.33 11.07 21.32
C LEU A 572 -18.89 11.70 22.60
N GLU A 573 -18.14 11.61 23.71
CA GLU A 573 -18.44 12.27 24.99
C GLU A 573 -18.56 13.79 24.80
N PHE A 574 -17.57 14.42 24.16
CA PHE A 574 -17.60 15.85 23.88
C PHE A 574 -18.82 16.26 23.04
N LEU A 575 -19.18 15.49 22.01
CA LEU A 575 -20.34 15.79 21.17
C LEU A 575 -21.66 15.64 21.95
N TYR A 576 -21.74 14.69 22.88
CA TYR A 576 -22.91 14.48 23.75
C TYR A 576 -23.07 15.59 24.79
N GLU A 577 -22.00 15.94 25.50
CA GLU A 577 -21.99 17.01 26.52
C GLU A 577 -22.39 18.38 25.94
N ARG A 578 -22.08 18.60 24.65
CA ARG A 578 -22.43 19.83 23.93
C ARG A 578 -23.82 19.79 23.29
N GLY A 579 -24.59 18.73 23.48
CA GLY A 579 -25.96 18.62 22.97
C GLY A 579 -26.07 18.36 21.46
N LEU A 580 -24.95 18.09 20.76
CA LEU A 580 -24.91 17.99 19.30
C LEU A 580 -25.53 16.68 18.79
N ILE A 581 -25.36 15.59 19.53
CA ILE A 581 -25.98 14.30 19.20
C ILE A 581 -27.51 14.40 19.33
N GLN A 582 -27.97 15.08 20.38
CA GLN A 582 -29.39 15.33 20.64
C GLN A 582 -30.01 16.24 19.57
N GLN A 583 -29.25 17.19 19.00
CA GLN A 583 -29.69 18.00 17.87
C GLN A 583 -29.92 17.15 16.61
N CYS A 584 -28.99 16.25 16.26
CA CYS A 584 -29.15 15.35 15.11
C CYS A 584 -30.35 14.40 15.28
N ILE A 585 -30.56 13.91 16.51
CA ILE A 585 -31.71 13.06 16.84
C ILE A 585 -33.02 13.84 16.70
N LYS A 586 -33.09 15.08 17.22
CA LYS A 586 -34.26 15.96 17.04
C LYS A 586 -34.52 16.31 15.57
N ALA A 587 -33.47 16.40 14.76
CA ALA A 587 -33.55 16.61 13.32
C ALA A 587 -33.84 15.32 12.52
N ASN A 588 -34.12 14.20 13.20
CA ASN A 588 -34.45 12.89 12.63
C ASN A 588 -33.39 12.36 11.66
N GLN A 589 -32.10 12.62 11.93
CA GLN A 589 -30.99 12.20 11.07
C GLN A 589 -30.49 10.78 11.38
N PHE A 590 -30.61 10.35 12.64
CA PHE A 590 -30.39 9.00 13.13
C PHE A 590 -31.00 8.88 14.54
N GLN A 591 -31.14 7.66 15.05
CA GLN A 591 -31.58 7.36 16.41
C GLN A 591 -30.43 6.78 17.26
N TYR A 592 -30.59 6.75 18.59
CA TYR A 592 -29.61 6.07 19.48
C TYR A 592 -29.43 4.59 19.13
N THR A 593 -30.48 3.92 18.67
CA THR A 593 -30.43 2.55 18.15
C THR A 593 -29.44 2.41 16.99
N ASP A 594 -29.37 3.38 16.07
CA ASP A 594 -28.46 3.35 14.93
C ASP A 594 -26.99 3.54 15.36
N LEU A 595 -26.76 4.43 16.34
CA LEU A 595 -25.44 4.62 16.93
C LEU A 595 -24.95 3.35 17.62
N LEU A 596 -25.83 2.72 18.41
CA LEU A 596 -25.52 1.49 19.13
C LEU A 596 -25.26 0.34 18.16
N ARG A 597 -26.07 0.20 17.11
CA ARG A 597 -25.83 -0.79 16.03
C ARG A 597 -24.44 -0.61 15.42
N SER A 598 -24.06 0.61 15.09
CA SER A 598 -22.74 0.89 14.53
C SER A 598 -21.60 0.54 15.50
N ALA A 599 -21.73 0.90 16.78
CA ALA A 599 -20.73 0.55 17.79
C ALA A 599 -20.58 -0.98 17.98
N VAL A 600 -21.70 -1.69 17.91
CA VAL A 600 -21.75 -3.16 17.94
C VAL A 600 -21.07 -3.75 16.71
N GLU A 601 -21.42 -3.33 15.49
CA GLU A 601 -20.82 -3.82 14.23
C GLU A 601 -19.29 -3.62 14.18
N PHE A 602 -18.76 -2.57 14.82
CA PHE A 602 -17.31 -2.34 14.94
C PHE A 602 -16.65 -3.00 16.15
N GLY A 603 -17.40 -3.74 16.97
CA GLY A 603 -16.88 -4.47 18.13
C GLY A 603 -16.36 -3.58 19.25
N ARG A 604 -17.00 -2.42 19.50
CA ARG A 604 -16.58 -1.44 20.51
C ARG A 604 -17.48 -1.49 21.74
N LEU A 605 -17.25 -2.46 22.63
CA LEU A 605 -18.06 -2.65 23.84
C LEU A 605 -18.07 -1.40 24.75
N ASP A 606 -16.94 -0.69 24.84
CA ASP A 606 -16.79 0.55 25.59
C ASP A 606 -17.73 1.67 25.10
N LEU A 607 -17.89 1.80 23.78
CA LEU A 607 -18.83 2.72 23.17
C LEU A 607 -20.28 2.23 23.29
N CYS A 608 -20.51 0.92 23.21
CA CYS A 608 -21.85 0.35 23.38
C CYS A 608 -22.42 0.69 24.76
N LEU A 609 -21.63 0.49 25.81
CA LEU A 609 -21.99 0.84 27.19
C LEU A 609 -22.25 2.34 27.33
N TYR A 610 -21.43 3.18 26.69
CA TYR A 610 -21.61 4.64 26.76
C TYR A 610 -22.88 5.10 26.04
N ILE A 611 -23.17 4.57 24.86
CA ILE A 611 -24.38 4.89 24.10
C ILE A 611 -25.64 4.41 24.83
N GLU A 612 -25.59 3.24 25.50
CA GLU A 612 -26.68 2.76 26.37
C GLU A 612 -26.97 3.77 27.50
N GLN A 613 -25.94 4.29 28.16
CA GLN A 613 -26.08 5.33 29.18
C GLN A 613 -26.67 6.63 28.62
N MET A 614 -26.22 7.05 27.43
CA MET A 614 -26.74 8.25 26.76
C MET A 614 -28.23 8.13 26.42
N ALA A 615 -28.66 6.96 25.94
CA ALA A 615 -30.05 6.68 25.61
C ALA A 615 -30.93 6.64 26.87
N ALA A 616 -30.45 6.00 27.94
CA ALA A 616 -31.15 5.97 29.23
C ALA A 616 -31.33 7.38 29.82
N ALA A 617 -30.30 8.24 29.76
CA ALA A 617 -30.40 9.64 30.17
C ALA A 617 -31.37 10.46 29.31
N GLY A 618 -31.62 10.03 28.06
CA GLY A 618 -32.61 10.61 27.16
C GLY A 618 -34.02 10.07 27.30
N ASN A 619 -34.27 9.08 28.18
CA ASN A 619 -35.51 8.29 28.23
C ASN A 619 -35.89 7.63 26.89
N GLU A 620 -34.90 7.26 26.09
CA GLU A 620 -35.09 6.64 24.77
C GLU A 620 -35.00 5.12 24.87
N GLN A 621 -35.94 4.41 24.24
CA GLN A 621 -35.96 2.95 24.25
C GLN A 621 -35.14 2.39 23.08
N LEU A 622 -34.14 1.55 23.38
CA LEU A 622 -33.26 0.93 22.38
C LEU A 622 -33.87 -0.37 21.82
N LEU A 623 -33.74 -0.57 20.50
CA LEU A 623 -34.23 -1.77 19.79
C LEU A 623 -33.13 -2.84 19.67
N TYR A 624 -32.89 -3.57 20.76
CA TYR A 624 -31.84 -4.59 20.86
C TYR A 624 -32.01 -5.76 19.87
N GLY A 625 -33.22 -6.07 19.41
CA GLY A 625 -33.44 -7.17 18.45
C GLY A 625 -32.73 -6.96 17.10
N SER A 626 -32.80 -5.74 16.55
CA SER A 626 -32.10 -5.38 15.30
C SER A 626 -30.59 -5.30 15.44
N ILE A 627 -30.11 -5.01 16.66
CA ILE A 627 -28.69 -4.88 17.00
C ILE A 627 -28.08 -6.26 17.18
N LEU A 628 -28.80 -7.18 17.81
CA LEU A 628 -28.37 -8.57 17.97
C LEU A 628 -28.14 -9.25 16.62
N ALA A 629 -28.99 -8.96 15.63
CA ALA A 629 -28.89 -9.49 14.27
C ALA A 629 -27.55 -9.19 13.58
N SER A 630 -27.05 -7.96 13.74
CA SER A 630 -25.80 -7.47 13.14
C SER A 630 -24.58 -7.70 14.03
N SER A 631 -24.80 -8.05 15.30
CA SER A 631 -23.72 -8.28 16.28
C SER A 631 -22.64 -9.28 15.86
N PRO A 632 -22.89 -10.34 15.06
CA PRO A 632 -21.82 -11.24 14.62
C PRO A 632 -20.78 -10.57 13.69
N VAL A 633 -21.15 -9.48 13.00
CA VAL A 633 -20.23 -8.67 12.18
C VAL A 633 -19.10 -8.08 13.03
N SER A 634 -19.37 -7.82 14.31
CA SER A 634 -18.39 -7.33 15.28
C SER A 634 -17.16 -8.22 15.42
N ASN A 635 -17.31 -9.51 15.09
CA ASN A 635 -16.33 -10.55 15.35
C ASN A 635 -15.85 -10.58 16.81
N SER A 636 -16.67 -10.10 17.76
CA SER A 636 -16.38 -10.02 19.19
C SER A 636 -17.44 -10.78 19.97
N LEU A 637 -17.03 -11.90 20.58
CA LEU A 637 -17.92 -12.72 21.41
C LEU A 637 -18.47 -11.95 22.61
N GLU A 638 -17.66 -11.07 23.22
CA GLU A 638 -18.04 -10.23 24.35
C GLU A 638 -19.20 -9.28 24.00
N VAL A 639 -19.15 -8.66 22.82
CA VAL A 639 -20.21 -7.76 22.35
C VAL A 639 -21.49 -8.54 22.08
N ILE A 640 -21.38 -9.72 21.49
CA ILE A 640 -22.54 -10.57 21.17
C ILE A 640 -23.22 -11.07 22.44
N GLN A 641 -22.44 -11.53 23.42
CA GLN A 641 -22.93 -11.92 24.74
C GLN A 641 -23.66 -10.75 25.42
N TRP A 642 -23.03 -9.57 25.43
CA TRP A 642 -23.61 -8.37 26.02
C TRP A 642 -24.94 -7.97 25.36
N VAL A 643 -25.02 -7.94 24.02
CA VAL A 643 -26.27 -7.63 23.31
C VAL A 643 -27.33 -8.72 23.56
N SER A 644 -26.94 -10.00 23.63
CA SER A 644 -27.85 -11.12 23.88
C SER A 644 -28.51 -11.01 25.27
N GLU A 645 -27.71 -10.73 26.31
CA GLU A 645 -28.20 -10.53 27.68
C GLU A 645 -29.21 -9.38 27.75
N ARG A 646 -28.91 -8.26 27.06
CA ARG A 646 -29.81 -7.11 26.99
C ARG A 646 -31.11 -7.43 26.28
N TYR A 647 -31.04 -8.15 25.16
CA TYR A 647 -32.23 -8.59 24.45
C TYR A 647 -33.11 -9.50 25.31
N GLU A 648 -32.53 -10.46 26.02
CA GLU A 648 -33.27 -11.39 26.89
C GLU A 648 -33.95 -10.69 28.07
N SER A 649 -33.31 -9.65 28.62
CA SER A 649 -33.87 -8.86 29.72
C SER A 649 -35.16 -8.10 29.37
N LEU A 650 -35.48 -7.91 28.08
CA LEU A 650 -36.66 -7.15 27.62
C LEU A 650 -37.96 -7.97 27.59
N GLY A 651 -37.88 -9.29 27.78
CA GLY A 651 -39.03 -10.19 27.73
C GLY A 651 -39.51 -10.49 26.29
N VAL A 652 -40.06 -11.69 26.11
CA VAL A 652 -40.29 -12.39 24.82
C VAL A 652 -41.26 -11.69 23.84
N ASN A 653 -41.84 -10.53 24.15
CA ASN A 653 -43.04 -10.03 23.45
C ASN A 653 -43.07 -8.56 23.02
N LYS A 654 -41.93 -7.88 22.80
CA LYS A 654 -41.93 -6.50 22.28
C LYS A 654 -41.33 -6.27 20.89
N ASP A 655 -40.53 -7.17 20.35
CA ASP A 655 -40.03 -7.07 18.96
C ASP A 655 -40.42 -8.33 18.16
N LYS A 656 -41.55 -8.25 17.45
CA LYS A 656 -41.89 -9.20 16.38
C LYS A 656 -40.87 -9.05 15.25
N LEU A 657 -39.80 -9.84 15.28
CA LEU A 657 -39.00 -10.42 14.17
C LEU A 657 -37.56 -10.64 14.66
N VAL A 658 -37.22 -11.90 14.96
CA VAL A 658 -35.85 -12.34 15.14
C VAL A 658 -35.14 -12.22 13.78
N TYR A 659 -34.25 -11.24 13.66
CA TYR A 659 -33.33 -11.17 12.53
C TYR A 659 -32.07 -11.97 12.87
N TYR A 660 -32.08 -13.23 12.45
CA TYR A 660 -31.03 -14.20 12.12
C TYR A 660 -29.53 -13.90 12.46
N PRO A 661 -29.12 -13.88 13.74
CA PRO A 661 -27.69 -13.72 14.10
C PRO A 661 -26.85 -14.94 13.70
N ILE A 662 -27.41 -16.16 13.73
CA ILE A 662 -26.71 -17.38 13.31
C ILE A 662 -26.32 -17.29 11.82
N ARG A 663 -27.20 -16.72 10.99
CA ARG A 663 -26.98 -16.52 9.54
C ARG A 663 -25.80 -15.62 9.27
N ILE A 664 -25.75 -14.49 9.98
CA ILE A 664 -24.67 -13.52 9.84
C ILE A 664 -23.38 -14.10 10.39
N ALA A 665 -23.41 -14.84 11.50
CA ALA A 665 -22.26 -15.57 12.00
C ALA A 665 -21.71 -16.57 10.97
N ALA A 666 -22.58 -17.24 10.21
CA ALA A 666 -22.16 -18.12 9.13
C ALA A 666 -21.46 -17.39 7.96
N HIS A 667 -21.90 -16.18 7.62
CA HIS A 667 -21.21 -15.32 6.64
C HIS A 667 -19.87 -14.77 7.14
N VAL A 668 -19.77 -14.48 8.44
CA VAL A 668 -18.54 -13.96 9.07
C VAL A 668 -17.49 -15.07 9.23
N GLY A 669 -17.91 -16.30 9.51
CA GLY A 669 -17.04 -17.47 9.55
C GLY A 669 -16.29 -17.69 10.86
N ASN A 670 -16.58 -16.94 11.92
CA ASN A 670 -15.98 -17.20 13.24
C ASN A 670 -16.68 -18.38 13.91
N ILE A 671 -15.99 -19.52 13.98
CA ILE A 671 -16.52 -20.77 14.52
C ILE A 671 -16.93 -20.66 15.99
N HIS A 672 -16.19 -19.92 16.82
CA HIS A 672 -16.48 -19.78 18.25
C HIS A 672 -17.75 -18.95 18.50
N ILE A 673 -17.93 -17.88 17.74
CA ILE A 673 -19.16 -17.07 17.78
C ILE A 673 -20.35 -17.90 17.30
N PHE A 674 -20.17 -18.63 16.21
CA PHE A 674 -21.19 -19.50 15.64
C PHE A 674 -21.60 -20.62 16.60
N GLU A 675 -20.63 -21.31 17.21
CA GLU A 675 -20.84 -22.36 18.21
C GLU A 675 -21.57 -21.82 19.44
N TRP A 676 -21.17 -20.65 19.94
CA TRP A 676 -21.83 -20.01 21.06
C TRP A 676 -23.28 -19.67 20.74
N LEU A 677 -23.55 -19.08 19.57
CA LEU A 677 -24.91 -18.74 19.13
C LEU A 677 -25.78 -19.99 18.96
N ILE A 678 -25.28 -21.06 18.34
CA ILE A 678 -26.02 -22.31 18.17
C ILE A 678 -26.36 -22.99 19.50
N THR A 679 -25.45 -22.90 20.47
CA THR A 679 -25.61 -23.51 21.79
C THR A 679 -26.61 -22.74 22.65
N ASN A 680 -26.48 -21.40 22.68
CA ASN A 680 -27.24 -20.56 23.61
C ASN A 680 -28.53 -19.99 23.01
N ARG A 681 -28.68 -19.95 21.68
CA ARG A 681 -29.85 -19.38 20.98
C ARG A 681 -30.55 -20.41 20.10
N THR A 682 -31.01 -21.50 20.71
CA THR A 682 -31.58 -22.65 20.01
C THR A 682 -32.90 -22.36 19.27
N ALA A 683 -33.63 -21.31 19.65
CA ALA A 683 -34.86 -20.88 18.99
C ALA A 683 -34.62 -20.30 17.58
N ASP A 684 -33.39 -19.89 17.27
CA ASP A 684 -33.03 -19.18 16.03
C ASP A 684 -32.57 -20.17 14.90
N LYS A 685 -32.69 -21.48 15.10
CA LYS A 685 -32.05 -22.57 14.30
C LYS A 685 -32.59 -22.85 12.88
N ASN A 686 -33.48 -22.04 12.31
CA ASN A 686 -34.17 -22.38 11.04
C ASN A 686 -33.58 -21.67 9.80
N GLU A 687 -32.30 -21.93 9.49
CA GLU A 687 -31.56 -21.13 8.49
C GLU A 687 -30.64 -21.96 7.58
N ARG A 688 -30.36 -21.44 6.37
CA ARG A 688 -29.38 -22.01 5.42
C ARG A 688 -27.93 -21.72 5.82
N ILE A 689 -27.55 -22.08 7.06
CA ILE A 689 -26.22 -21.84 7.65
C ILE A 689 -25.09 -22.39 6.77
N LEU A 690 -25.28 -23.57 6.18
CA LEU A 690 -24.29 -24.19 5.32
C LEU A 690 -24.09 -23.39 4.02
N GLN A 691 -25.17 -22.95 3.37
CA GLN A 691 -25.08 -22.11 2.17
C GLN A 691 -24.28 -20.83 2.45
N ASN A 692 -24.53 -20.18 3.59
CA ASN A 692 -23.89 -18.91 3.92
C ASN A 692 -22.40 -19.07 4.21
N ALA A 693 -22.02 -20.13 4.93
CA ALA A 693 -20.62 -20.49 5.13
C ALA A 693 -19.91 -20.76 3.80
N LEU A 694 -20.54 -21.51 2.89
CA LEU A 694 -19.98 -21.84 1.58
C LEU A 694 -19.88 -20.64 0.64
N ASN A 695 -20.86 -19.73 0.67
CA ASN A 695 -20.85 -18.50 -0.13
C ASN A 695 -19.63 -17.61 0.15
N ASP A 696 -19.12 -17.64 1.37
CA ASP A 696 -17.98 -16.82 1.83
C ASP A 696 -16.68 -17.61 2.04
N GLY A 697 -16.65 -18.90 1.67
CA GLY A 697 -15.44 -19.72 1.69
C GLY A 697 -15.05 -20.29 3.05
N HIS A 698 -15.95 -20.29 4.03
CA HIS A 698 -15.67 -20.75 5.40
C HIS A 698 -15.79 -22.28 5.54
N LEU A 699 -14.83 -23.01 4.94
CA LEU A 699 -14.85 -24.47 4.90
C LEU A 699 -14.76 -25.13 6.27
N HIS A 700 -13.98 -24.57 7.19
CA HIS A 700 -13.89 -25.04 8.58
C HIS A 700 -15.26 -24.98 9.29
N LEU A 701 -16.07 -23.98 8.98
CA LEU A 701 -17.42 -23.86 9.49
C LEU A 701 -18.38 -24.82 8.79
N ALA A 702 -18.23 -25.03 7.48
CA ALA A 702 -19.00 -26.04 6.74
C ALA A 702 -18.74 -27.46 7.29
N ASP A 703 -17.48 -27.80 7.58
CA ASP A 703 -17.09 -29.07 8.22
C ASP A 703 -17.68 -29.20 9.62
N TYR A 704 -17.66 -28.14 10.41
CA TYR A 704 -18.29 -28.09 11.74
C TYR A 704 -19.81 -28.31 11.65
N ILE A 705 -20.49 -27.62 10.74
CA ILE A 705 -21.94 -27.74 10.51
C ILE A 705 -22.31 -29.17 10.13
N LYS A 706 -21.52 -29.79 9.25
CA LYS A 706 -21.74 -31.18 8.82
C LYS A 706 -21.47 -32.18 9.94
N SER A 707 -20.34 -32.04 10.66
CA SER A 707 -19.92 -32.97 11.71
C SER A 707 -20.86 -32.97 12.92
N ASN A 708 -21.50 -31.83 13.20
CA ASN A 708 -22.47 -31.69 14.30
C ASN A 708 -23.93 -31.94 13.87
N HIS A 709 -24.16 -32.50 12.67
CA HIS A 709 -25.50 -32.81 12.14
C HIS A 709 -26.47 -31.61 12.16
N LEU A 710 -25.97 -30.42 11.85
CA LEU A 710 -26.77 -29.17 11.89
C LEU A 710 -27.52 -28.89 10.56
N ILE A 711 -27.54 -29.86 9.64
CA ILE A 711 -28.22 -29.76 8.34
C ILE A 711 -29.56 -30.49 8.42
N ASP A 712 -30.67 -29.75 8.25
CA ASP A 712 -32.02 -30.32 8.15
C ASP A 712 -32.41 -30.57 6.68
N SER A 713 -33.29 -31.54 6.46
CA SER A 713 -34.02 -31.87 5.23
C SER A 713 -34.61 -30.66 4.49
N LYS A 714 -34.98 -29.58 5.18
CA LYS A 714 -35.49 -28.34 4.57
C LYS A 714 -34.39 -27.40 4.06
N ASN A 715 -33.16 -27.54 4.55
CA ASN A 715 -32.02 -26.65 4.28
C ASN A 715 -30.83 -27.36 3.63
N ASN A 716 -31.07 -28.51 3.00
CA ASN A 716 -30.05 -29.31 2.32
C ASN A 716 -29.80 -28.90 0.86
N SER A 717 -30.51 -27.89 0.36
CA SER A 717 -30.30 -27.36 -1.00
C SER A 717 -29.20 -26.31 -1.03
N ILE A 718 -28.17 -26.55 -1.84
CA ILE A 718 -27.03 -25.65 -2.05
C ILE A 718 -27.10 -25.06 -3.46
N ASN A 719 -27.24 -23.74 -3.53
CA ASN A 719 -27.23 -22.96 -4.76
C ASN A 719 -25.79 -22.57 -5.13
N LEU A 720 -25.32 -23.11 -6.26
CA LEU A 720 -23.97 -22.90 -6.78
C LEU A 720 -23.78 -21.50 -7.39
N ASP A 721 -24.85 -20.83 -7.85
CA ASP A 721 -24.78 -19.49 -8.45
C ASP A 721 -24.20 -18.46 -7.46
N PHE A 722 -24.59 -18.55 -6.19
CA PHE A 722 -24.07 -17.66 -5.14
C PHE A 722 -22.60 -17.94 -4.82
N ILE A 723 -22.20 -19.21 -4.83
CA ILE A 723 -20.81 -19.63 -4.57
C ILE A 723 -19.91 -19.18 -5.73
N ALA A 724 -20.38 -19.37 -6.97
CA ALA A 724 -19.70 -18.96 -8.19
C ALA A 724 -19.54 -17.43 -8.30
N SER A 725 -20.60 -16.68 -7.98
CA SER A 725 -20.57 -15.21 -8.03
C SER A 725 -19.61 -14.58 -7.02
N ARG A 726 -19.34 -15.26 -5.88
CA ARG A 726 -18.37 -14.84 -4.85
C ARG A 726 -16.96 -15.41 -5.02
N ASN A 727 -16.69 -16.02 -6.17
CA ASN A 727 -15.38 -16.59 -6.51
C ASN A 727 -14.87 -17.68 -5.53
N GLN A 728 -15.76 -18.56 -5.05
CA GLN A 728 -15.40 -19.57 -4.04
C GLN A 728 -15.19 -20.98 -4.63
N LEU A 729 -14.08 -21.19 -5.36
CA LEU A 729 -13.76 -22.49 -5.95
C LEU A 729 -13.60 -23.61 -4.91
N ALA A 730 -13.00 -23.31 -3.75
CA ALA A 730 -12.79 -24.29 -2.70
C ALA A 730 -14.13 -24.79 -2.11
N SER A 731 -15.13 -23.91 -2.00
CA SER A 731 -16.49 -24.28 -1.62
C SER A 731 -17.19 -25.15 -2.66
N LEU A 732 -16.99 -24.89 -3.95
CA LEU A 732 -17.51 -25.76 -5.01
C LEU A 732 -16.92 -27.17 -4.93
N ASN A 733 -15.59 -27.28 -4.76
CA ASN A 733 -14.90 -28.55 -4.54
C ASN A 733 -15.38 -29.26 -3.27
N TRP A 734 -15.59 -28.52 -2.18
CA TRP A 734 -16.13 -29.07 -0.95
C TRP A 734 -17.52 -29.64 -1.18
N VAL A 735 -18.40 -28.93 -1.88
CA VAL A 735 -19.75 -29.41 -2.19
C VAL A 735 -19.69 -30.70 -3.01
N LEU A 736 -18.81 -30.81 -4.00
CA LEU A 736 -18.62 -32.02 -4.80
C LEU A 736 -18.14 -33.21 -3.97
N ALA A 737 -17.15 -33.00 -3.10
CA ALA A 737 -16.62 -34.05 -2.22
C ALA A 737 -17.67 -34.57 -1.21
N ASN A 738 -18.72 -33.80 -0.94
CA ASN A 738 -19.67 -34.05 0.14
C ASN A 738 -21.09 -34.42 -0.36
N GLN A 739 -21.27 -34.79 -1.63
CA GLN A 739 -22.55 -35.16 -2.27
C GLN A 739 -23.03 -36.62 -2.04
N THR A 740 -22.21 -37.50 -1.44
CA THR A 740 -22.48 -38.96 -1.38
C THR A 740 -23.58 -39.37 -0.37
N PRO A 741 -24.24 -40.54 -0.54
CA PRO A 741 -25.49 -40.87 0.14
C PRO A 741 -25.35 -41.26 1.61
N SER A 742 -26.24 -40.68 2.43
CA SER A 742 -26.84 -41.18 3.67
C SER A 742 -26.15 -42.34 4.41
N THR A 743 -25.39 -41.99 5.45
CA THR A 743 -25.45 -42.76 6.71
C THR A 743 -26.87 -42.70 7.30
N PRO A 744 -27.29 -43.61 8.21
CA PRO A 744 -28.66 -43.64 8.75
C PRO A 744 -29.18 -42.32 9.34
N ASN A 745 -28.28 -41.38 9.67
CA ASN A 745 -28.58 -40.05 10.21
C ASN A 745 -28.12 -38.87 9.32
N GLY A 746 -27.74 -39.10 8.05
CA GLY A 746 -27.15 -38.06 7.18
C GLY A 746 -28.10 -37.55 6.09
N VAL A 747 -28.37 -36.24 6.06
CA VAL A 747 -29.16 -35.58 5.00
C VAL A 747 -28.28 -35.35 3.77
N ALA A 748 -28.68 -35.90 2.60
CA ALA A 748 -27.97 -35.68 1.34
C ALA A 748 -28.12 -34.23 0.84
N LEU A 749 -27.04 -33.66 0.30
CA LEU A 749 -27.06 -32.31 -0.28
C LEU A 749 -27.69 -32.33 -1.68
N SER A 750 -28.66 -31.45 -1.91
CA SER A 750 -29.25 -31.21 -3.22
C SER A 750 -28.61 -29.98 -3.85
N LEU A 751 -28.20 -30.05 -5.11
CA LEU A 751 -27.57 -28.92 -5.80
C LEU A 751 -28.57 -28.17 -6.67
N ILE A 752 -28.50 -26.84 -6.61
CA ILE A 752 -29.21 -25.94 -7.50
C ILE A 752 -28.16 -25.15 -8.28
N CYS A 753 -28.21 -25.21 -9.61
CA CYS A 753 -27.34 -24.43 -10.48
C CYS A 753 -28.16 -23.92 -11.65
N SER A 754 -27.90 -22.70 -12.09
CA SER A 754 -28.50 -22.12 -13.29
C SER A 754 -27.43 -21.63 -14.26
N LYS A 755 -27.85 -21.21 -15.47
CA LYS A 755 -26.96 -20.57 -16.44
C LYS A 755 -26.27 -19.32 -15.87
N SER A 756 -26.92 -18.65 -14.90
CA SER A 756 -26.42 -17.46 -14.22
C SER A 756 -25.08 -17.69 -13.50
N ALA A 757 -24.82 -18.91 -12.99
CA ALA A 757 -23.55 -19.23 -12.35
C ALA A 757 -22.37 -19.04 -13.32
N MET A 758 -22.48 -19.60 -14.52
CA MET A 758 -21.44 -19.49 -15.55
C MET A 758 -21.40 -18.09 -16.16
N ASP A 759 -22.55 -17.46 -16.38
CA ASP A 759 -22.62 -16.09 -16.90
C ASP A 759 -21.92 -15.10 -15.96
N THR A 760 -22.16 -15.24 -14.64
CA THR A 760 -21.52 -14.41 -13.62
C THR A 760 -20.04 -14.72 -13.47
N ALA A 761 -19.65 -16.00 -13.51
CA ALA A 761 -18.24 -16.39 -13.48
C ALA A 761 -17.47 -15.82 -14.68
N ALA A 762 -18.08 -15.84 -15.87
CA ALA A 762 -17.51 -15.25 -17.07
C ALA A 762 -17.40 -13.72 -16.97
N ALA A 763 -18.47 -13.05 -16.52
CA ALA A 763 -18.49 -11.60 -16.34
C ALA A 763 -17.45 -11.09 -15.32
N ASN A 764 -17.11 -11.91 -14.32
CA ASN A 764 -16.11 -11.59 -13.29
C ASN A 764 -14.68 -12.08 -13.60
N GLY A 765 -14.48 -12.81 -14.70
CA GLY A 765 -13.16 -13.31 -15.09
C GLY A 765 -12.69 -14.58 -14.38
N ASN A 766 -13.58 -15.32 -13.73
CA ASN A 766 -13.24 -16.48 -12.90
C ASN A 766 -13.14 -17.77 -13.74
N ILE A 767 -12.06 -17.91 -14.53
CA ILE A 767 -11.88 -19.03 -15.47
C ILE A 767 -11.89 -20.40 -14.79
N GLU A 768 -11.32 -20.51 -13.59
CA GLU A 768 -11.27 -21.79 -12.85
C GLU A 768 -12.67 -22.25 -12.43
N ILE A 769 -13.52 -21.32 -11.97
CA ILE A 769 -14.91 -21.60 -11.62
C ILE A 769 -15.73 -21.90 -12.86
N LEU A 770 -15.49 -21.17 -13.95
CA LEU A 770 -16.15 -21.41 -15.22
C LEU A 770 -15.84 -22.82 -15.76
N SER A 771 -14.57 -23.21 -15.74
CA SER A 771 -14.13 -24.56 -16.11
C SER A 771 -14.67 -25.63 -15.16
N TRP A 772 -14.73 -25.33 -13.86
CA TRP A 772 -15.29 -26.22 -12.86
C TRP A 772 -16.78 -26.47 -13.10
N LEU A 773 -17.57 -25.41 -13.31
CA LEU A 773 -19.01 -25.49 -13.58
C LEU A 773 -19.27 -26.26 -14.88
N TYR A 774 -18.47 -26.02 -15.92
CA TYR A 774 -18.56 -26.74 -17.19
C TYR A 774 -18.30 -28.24 -17.05
N THR A 775 -17.33 -28.62 -16.22
CA THR A 775 -16.92 -30.02 -16.04
C THR A 775 -17.87 -30.78 -15.12
N ASN A 776 -18.35 -30.12 -14.07
CA ASN A 776 -19.05 -30.77 -12.94
C ASN A 776 -20.57 -30.53 -12.94
N THR A 777 -21.11 -29.72 -13.85
CA THR A 777 -22.55 -29.47 -13.97
C THR A 777 -23.03 -29.71 -15.40
N THR A 778 -24.33 -30.00 -15.56
CA THR A 778 -24.96 -30.15 -16.88
C THR A 778 -25.49 -28.82 -17.43
N TYR A 779 -25.37 -27.73 -16.67
CA TYR A 779 -25.89 -26.42 -17.04
C TYR A 779 -24.80 -25.63 -17.77
N GLY A 780 -25.05 -25.26 -19.03
CA GLY A 780 -24.17 -24.36 -19.77
C GLY A 780 -24.41 -22.88 -19.45
N CYS A 781 -23.60 -21.99 -20.02
CA CYS A 781 -23.81 -20.54 -19.95
C CYS A 781 -24.88 -20.05 -20.94
N THR A 782 -25.37 -18.83 -20.73
CA THR A 782 -26.00 -18.02 -21.78
C THR A 782 -24.88 -17.42 -22.62
N PHE A 783 -24.34 -18.22 -23.55
CA PHE A 783 -23.11 -17.93 -24.29
C PHE A 783 -22.97 -16.47 -24.77
N ASN A 784 -24.02 -15.89 -25.36
CA ASN A 784 -24.00 -14.49 -25.80
C ASN A 784 -23.79 -13.47 -24.69
N PHE A 785 -24.43 -13.65 -23.52
CA PHE A 785 -24.27 -12.75 -22.39
C PHE A 785 -22.92 -12.96 -21.69
N ALA A 786 -22.52 -14.22 -21.46
CA ALA A 786 -21.22 -14.56 -20.90
C ALA A 786 -20.07 -13.97 -21.75
N MET A 787 -20.13 -14.14 -23.08
CA MET A 787 -19.12 -13.65 -24.02
C MET A 787 -19.09 -12.11 -24.06
N ARG A 788 -20.26 -11.46 -24.13
CA ARG A 788 -20.37 -9.99 -24.12
C ARG A 788 -19.83 -9.41 -22.82
N ASP A 789 -20.20 -9.95 -21.67
CA ASP A 789 -19.86 -9.38 -20.37
C ASP A 789 -18.38 -9.64 -20.03
N ALA A 790 -17.85 -10.83 -20.36
CA ALA A 790 -16.41 -11.11 -20.25
C ALA A 790 -15.57 -10.15 -21.13
N PHE A 791 -16.01 -9.91 -22.37
CA PHE A 791 -15.39 -8.93 -23.27
C PHE A 791 -15.45 -7.51 -22.70
N SER A 792 -16.64 -7.10 -22.27
CA SER A 792 -16.90 -5.76 -21.72
C SER A 792 -16.09 -5.45 -20.46
N ASN A 793 -15.74 -6.49 -19.70
CA ASN A 793 -14.94 -6.40 -18.48
C ASN A 793 -13.46 -6.79 -18.67
N TYR A 794 -13.00 -6.97 -19.93
CA TYR A 794 -11.60 -7.22 -20.29
C TYR A 794 -11.02 -8.58 -19.85
N HIS A 795 -11.86 -9.62 -19.74
CA HIS A 795 -11.43 -10.95 -19.35
C HIS A 795 -11.06 -11.82 -20.56
N PHE A 796 -9.89 -11.56 -21.16
CA PHE A 796 -9.48 -12.20 -22.42
C PHE A 796 -9.38 -13.74 -22.34
N GLU A 797 -8.76 -14.28 -21.28
CA GLU A 797 -8.63 -15.73 -21.10
C GLU A 797 -9.99 -16.43 -21.03
N VAL A 798 -11.00 -15.78 -20.43
CA VAL A 798 -12.38 -16.27 -20.39
C VAL A 798 -13.02 -16.23 -21.77
N VAL A 799 -12.76 -15.19 -22.56
CA VAL A 799 -13.25 -15.08 -23.95
C VAL A 799 -12.68 -16.21 -24.82
N GLU A 800 -11.38 -16.48 -24.73
CA GLU A 800 -10.73 -17.59 -25.45
C GLU A 800 -11.29 -18.95 -25.00
N TRP A 801 -11.47 -19.11 -23.69
CA TRP A 801 -12.02 -20.34 -23.11
C TRP A 801 -13.47 -20.57 -23.56
N LEU A 802 -14.33 -19.55 -23.51
CA LEU A 802 -15.73 -19.66 -23.94
C LEU A 802 -15.82 -20.04 -25.42
N GLN A 803 -15.03 -19.40 -26.27
CA GLN A 803 -14.98 -19.71 -27.70
C GLN A 803 -14.52 -21.15 -27.96
N SER A 804 -13.49 -21.60 -27.25
CA SER A 804 -12.92 -22.95 -27.43
C SER A 804 -13.88 -24.06 -26.99
N ASN A 805 -14.69 -23.82 -25.96
CA ASN A 805 -15.55 -24.85 -25.35
C ASN A 805 -17.01 -24.86 -25.84
N TYR A 806 -17.53 -23.75 -26.36
CA TYR A 806 -18.91 -23.64 -26.87
C TYR A 806 -19.00 -23.47 -28.40
N GLY A 807 -17.88 -23.13 -29.07
CA GLY A 807 -17.82 -23.01 -30.53
C GLY A 807 -18.77 -21.95 -31.12
N ASN A 808 -19.06 -22.06 -32.42
CA ASN A 808 -19.93 -21.12 -33.14
C ASN A 808 -21.43 -21.28 -32.85
N GLN A 809 -21.81 -22.00 -31.79
CA GLN A 809 -23.22 -22.24 -31.46
C GLN A 809 -23.86 -20.96 -30.92
N ALA A 810 -24.59 -20.29 -31.81
CA ALA A 810 -25.51 -19.19 -31.55
C ALA A 810 -24.91 -17.84 -31.12
N CYS A 811 -23.82 -17.39 -31.76
CA CYS A 811 -23.37 -16.02 -31.56
C CYS A 811 -24.03 -15.02 -32.51
N LEU A 812 -24.46 -13.89 -31.95
CA LEU A 812 -24.70 -12.67 -32.73
C LEU A 812 -23.42 -12.33 -33.54
N PRO A 813 -23.54 -11.70 -34.73
CA PRO A 813 -22.38 -11.17 -35.44
C PRO A 813 -21.54 -10.34 -34.48
N VAL A 814 -20.20 -10.36 -34.59
CA VAL A 814 -19.30 -9.47 -33.83
C VAL A 814 -19.78 -8.02 -33.84
N GLY A 815 -20.51 -7.62 -34.88
CA GLY A 815 -21.26 -6.36 -34.96
C GLY A 815 -22.24 -6.01 -33.82
N HIS A 816 -22.63 -6.95 -32.97
CA HIS A 816 -23.46 -6.72 -31.77
C HIS A 816 -22.70 -6.84 -30.44
N LEU A 817 -21.42 -7.25 -30.46
CA LEU A 817 -20.53 -7.10 -29.31
C LEU A 817 -20.17 -5.61 -29.20
N THR A 818 -21.10 -4.86 -28.63
CA THR A 818 -20.94 -3.44 -28.37
C THR A 818 -19.73 -3.23 -27.48
N ILE A 819 -18.73 -2.52 -28.00
CA ILE A 819 -17.75 -1.84 -27.16
C ILE A 819 -18.55 -1.11 -26.05
N PRO A 820 -18.32 -1.37 -24.77
CA PRO A 820 -19.21 -0.89 -23.72
C PRO A 820 -19.34 0.64 -23.74
N THR A 821 -20.57 1.14 -23.83
CA THR A 821 -20.82 2.58 -23.80
C THR A 821 -20.72 3.17 -22.38
N THR A 822 -20.86 2.30 -21.35
CA THR A 822 -21.16 2.66 -19.95
C THR A 822 -19.97 2.62 -18.98
N ARG A 823 -18.82 2.06 -19.37
CA ARG A 823 -17.56 2.16 -18.61
C ARG A 823 -16.52 2.80 -19.52
N THR A 824 -15.94 3.92 -19.10
CA THR A 824 -14.85 4.60 -19.80
C THR A 824 -13.64 3.67 -19.94
N PRO A 825 -13.31 3.15 -21.14
CA PRO A 825 -12.05 2.45 -21.33
C PRO A 825 -10.98 3.52 -21.44
N SER A 826 -10.06 3.58 -20.47
CA SER A 826 -8.80 4.26 -20.73
C SER A 826 -8.04 3.56 -21.86
N HIS A 827 -8.18 2.24 -22.07
CA HIS A 827 -7.70 1.55 -23.28
C HIS A 827 -8.48 0.23 -23.47
N LEU A 828 -9.26 0.08 -24.56
CA LEU A 828 -9.66 -1.26 -25.00
C LEU A 828 -8.42 -1.97 -25.58
N PRO A 829 -8.14 -3.25 -25.29
CA PRO A 829 -6.95 -3.90 -25.82
C PRO A 829 -7.09 -4.18 -27.33
N LEU A 830 -6.23 -3.57 -28.15
CA LEU A 830 -6.13 -3.84 -29.60
C LEU A 830 -5.97 -5.34 -29.88
N GLN A 831 -5.20 -6.04 -29.06
CA GLN A 831 -4.97 -7.49 -29.14
C GLN A 831 -6.27 -8.30 -29.12
N MET A 832 -7.25 -7.89 -28.31
CA MET A 832 -8.52 -8.59 -28.19
C MET A 832 -9.35 -8.43 -29.46
N ILE A 833 -9.36 -7.23 -30.06
CA ILE A 833 -10.04 -6.96 -31.33
C ILE A 833 -9.35 -7.70 -32.48
N GLN A 834 -8.02 -7.71 -32.52
CA GLN A 834 -7.23 -8.47 -33.49
C GLN A 834 -7.52 -9.97 -33.39
N TRP A 835 -7.60 -10.50 -32.16
CA TRP A 835 -7.95 -11.90 -31.93
C TRP A 835 -9.36 -12.22 -32.44
N PHE A 836 -10.35 -11.35 -32.18
CA PHE A 836 -11.70 -11.53 -32.71
C PHE A 836 -11.73 -11.54 -34.24
N HIS A 837 -10.96 -10.66 -34.88
CA HIS A 837 -10.83 -10.64 -36.34
C HIS A 837 -10.24 -11.95 -36.88
N CYS A 838 -9.20 -12.49 -36.24
CA CYS A 838 -8.53 -13.70 -36.70
C CYS A 838 -9.34 -14.98 -36.45
N ASN A 839 -10.18 -14.98 -35.41
CA ASN A 839 -10.87 -16.19 -34.94
C ASN A 839 -12.37 -16.22 -35.29
N ARG A 840 -12.91 -15.17 -35.92
CA ARG A 840 -14.34 -15.09 -36.28
C ARG A 840 -14.57 -14.53 -37.68
N SER A 841 -15.55 -15.09 -38.37
CA SER A 841 -15.85 -14.77 -39.77
C SER A 841 -16.92 -13.68 -39.97
N GLU A 842 -17.61 -13.23 -38.91
CA GLU A 842 -18.79 -12.34 -39.06
C GLU A 842 -18.46 -10.85 -39.29
N GLY A 843 -17.19 -10.45 -39.16
CA GLY A 843 -16.75 -9.06 -39.36
C GLY A 843 -17.29 -8.05 -38.32
N PHE A 844 -16.78 -6.82 -38.33
CA PHE A 844 -17.20 -5.76 -37.41
C PHE A 844 -18.33 -4.90 -37.99
N SER A 845 -19.26 -4.44 -37.14
CA SER A 845 -20.29 -3.44 -37.52
C SER A 845 -19.74 -2.01 -37.46
N SER A 846 -20.46 -1.07 -38.07
CA SER A 846 -20.16 0.36 -38.02
C SER A 846 -20.12 0.89 -36.59
N ASN A 847 -20.93 0.32 -35.68
CA ASN A 847 -20.95 0.67 -34.26
C ASN A 847 -19.60 0.43 -33.56
N ALA A 848 -18.80 -0.53 -34.03
CA ALA A 848 -17.48 -0.80 -33.47
C ALA A 848 -16.52 0.37 -33.73
N MET A 849 -16.47 0.87 -34.97
CA MET A 849 -15.65 2.03 -35.32
C MET A 849 -16.20 3.32 -34.70
N ASP A 850 -17.52 3.49 -34.67
CA ASP A 850 -18.19 4.63 -34.02
C ASP A 850 -17.83 4.71 -32.54
N THR A 851 -17.79 3.58 -31.84
CA THR A 851 -17.46 3.56 -30.41
C THR A 851 -15.96 3.67 -30.15
N ALA A 852 -15.12 3.05 -30.99
CA ALA A 852 -13.66 3.16 -30.90
C ALA A 852 -13.18 4.61 -31.08
N ALA A 853 -13.88 5.40 -31.89
CA ALA A 853 -13.60 6.82 -32.10
C ALA A 853 -13.68 7.69 -30.83
N ARG A 854 -14.23 7.15 -29.72
CA ARG A 854 -14.23 7.82 -28.41
C ARG A 854 -12.86 7.80 -27.72
N PHE A 855 -11.96 6.85 -28.04
CA PHE A 855 -10.79 6.59 -27.19
C PHE A 855 -9.53 6.01 -27.85
N SER A 856 -9.55 5.44 -29.06
CA SER A 856 -8.35 4.81 -29.64
C SER A 856 -8.23 4.95 -31.16
N LEU A 857 -7.20 5.66 -31.60
CA LEU A 857 -6.83 5.78 -33.01
C LEU A 857 -6.38 4.43 -33.59
N GLU A 858 -5.57 3.68 -32.87
CA GLU A 858 -5.04 2.38 -33.32
C GLU A 858 -6.17 1.38 -33.64
N ILE A 859 -7.22 1.36 -32.81
CA ILE A 859 -8.39 0.50 -33.05
C ILE A 859 -9.18 1.01 -34.26
N VAL A 860 -9.36 2.33 -34.38
CA VAL A 860 -10.05 2.92 -35.54
C VAL A 860 -9.30 2.60 -36.84
N GLN A 861 -7.97 2.70 -36.85
CA GLN A 861 -7.11 2.32 -37.98
C GLN A 861 -7.24 0.84 -38.32
N PHE A 862 -7.14 -0.04 -37.32
CA PHE A 862 -7.29 -1.48 -37.51
C PHE A 862 -8.66 -1.85 -38.08
N LEU A 863 -9.73 -1.27 -37.52
CA LEU A 863 -11.10 -1.50 -38.00
C LEU A 863 -11.33 -0.89 -39.39
N HIS A 864 -10.63 0.17 -39.76
CA HIS A 864 -10.70 0.75 -41.10
C HIS A 864 -10.04 -0.14 -42.14
N GLU A 865 -8.86 -0.68 -41.83
CA GLU A 865 -8.11 -1.57 -42.73
C GLU A 865 -8.74 -2.96 -42.88
N ASN A 866 -9.40 -3.46 -41.83
CA ASN A 866 -9.84 -4.86 -41.74
C ASN A 866 -11.36 -5.04 -41.58
N GLY A 867 -12.13 -3.95 -41.45
CA GLY A 867 -13.59 -3.99 -41.24
C GLY A 867 -14.40 -3.98 -42.52
N THR A 868 -15.60 -4.58 -42.50
CA THR A 868 -16.46 -4.75 -43.68
C THR A 868 -17.55 -3.68 -43.84
N SER A 869 -17.85 -2.90 -42.80
CA SER A 869 -19.04 -2.01 -42.76
C SER A 869 -18.74 -0.53 -42.52
N GLY A 870 -17.46 -0.14 -42.36
CA GLY A 870 -17.07 1.27 -42.19
C GLY A 870 -17.50 1.89 -40.86
N CYS A 871 -18.00 3.14 -40.89
CA CYS A 871 -18.43 3.95 -39.75
C CYS A 871 -19.57 4.87 -40.18
N SER A 872 -20.33 5.37 -39.20
CA SER A 872 -21.38 6.37 -39.40
C SER A 872 -20.91 7.77 -39.00
N SER A 873 -21.79 8.77 -39.18
CA SER A 873 -21.54 10.14 -38.69
C SER A 873 -21.37 10.20 -37.16
N GLN A 874 -21.79 9.17 -36.42
CA GLN A 874 -21.60 9.05 -34.99
C GLN A 874 -20.12 8.93 -34.60
N ALA A 875 -19.24 8.35 -35.45
CA ALA A 875 -17.80 8.30 -35.19
C ALA A 875 -17.19 9.71 -35.07
N TYR A 876 -17.57 10.62 -35.98
CA TYR A 876 -17.14 12.01 -35.97
C TYR A 876 -17.65 12.74 -34.72
N TYR A 877 -18.92 12.52 -34.37
CA TYR A 877 -19.52 13.06 -33.15
C TYR A 877 -18.77 12.61 -31.90
N ASN A 878 -18.48 11.32 -31.80
CA ASN A 878 -17.77 10.72 -30.69
C ASN A 878 -16.33 11.24 -30.58
N ALA A 879 -15.60 11.36 -31.69
CA ALA A 879 -14.24 11.89 -31.70
C ALA A 879 -14.19 13.34 -31.18
N VAL A 880 -15.11 14.19 -31.63
CA VAL A 880 -15.17 15.61 -31.20
C VAL A 880 -15.55 15.74 -29.72
N ILE A 881 -16.63 15.07 -29.29
CA ILE A 881 -17.13 15.18 -27.90
C ILE A 881 -16.13 14.63 -26.90
N HIS A 882 -15.33 13.64 -27.27
CA HIS A 882 -14.30 13.03 -26.44
C HIS A 882 -12.88 13.62 -26.64
N ASN A 883 -12.74 14.76 -27.31
CA ASN A 883 -11.47 15.47 -27.50
C ASN A 883 -10.39 14.68 -28.26
N GLN A 884 -10.78 13.86 -29.24
CA GLN A 884 -9.89 13.00 -30.03
C GLN A 884 -9.59 13.62 -31.41
N ALA A 885 -8.75 14.67 -31.44
CA ALA A 885 -8.46 15.43 -32.66
C ALA A 885 -7.80 14.58 -33.76
N GLU A 886 -6.87 13.70 -33.38
CA GLU A 886 -6.17 12.80 -34.30
C GLU A 886 -7.12 11.79 -34.96
N ILE A 887 -8.08 11.25 -34.19
CA ILE A 887 -9.12 10.36 -34.70
C ILE A 887 -10.03 11.11 -35.66
N PHE A 888 -10.46 12.32 -35.30
CA PHE A 888 -11.29 13.14 -36.18
C PHE A 888 -10.59 13.42 -37.51
N GLN A 889 -9.31 13.80 -37.47
CA GLN A 889 -8.51 14.02 -38.67
C GLN A 889 -8.39 12.75 -39.52
N PHE A 890 -8.07 11.61 -38.89
CA PHE A 890 -7.98 10.32 -39.56
C PHE A 890 -9.29 9.95 -40.28
N LEU A 891 -10.43 10.11 -39.61
CA LEU A 891 -11.74 9.85 -40.21
C LEU A 891 -11.99 10.77 -41.40
N CYS A 892 -11.71 12.07 -41.26
CA CYS A 892 -11.82 13.02 -42.37
C CYS A 892 -10.97 12.66 -43.59
N ASP A 893 -9.74 12.18 -43.38
CA ASP A 893 -8.80 11.88 -44.45
C ASP A 893 -9.13 10.55 -45.16
N ASN A 894 -9.66 9.57 -44.41
CA ASN A 894 -9.83 8.20 -44.89
C ASN A 894 -11.29 7.81 -45.16
N ARG A 895 -12.27 8.60 -44.67
CA ARG A 895 -13.72 8.34 -44.83
C ARG A 895 -14.50 9.57 -45.33
N PRO A 896 -14.14 10.12 -46.51
CA PRO A 896 -14.85 11.25 -47.11
C PRO A 896 -16.26 10.87 -47.59
N ASP A 897 -16.59 9.59 -47.62
CA ASP A 897 -17.91 9.05 -47.97
C ASP A 897 -18.99 9.33 -46.92
N VAL A 898 -18.60 9.67 -45.69
CA VAL A 898 -19.53 9.91 -44.58
C VAL A 898 -19.79 11.40 -44.40
N GLU A 899 -21.06 11.81 -44.53
CA GLU A 899 -21.46 13.21 -44.33
C GLU A 899 -21.30 13.63 -42.85
N ILE A 900 -20.60 14.74 -42.63
CA ILE A 900 -20.40 15.33 -41.30
C ILE A 900 -21.63 16.18 -40.96
N PRO A 901 -22.33 15.92 -39.83
CA PRO A 901 -23.49 16.71 -39.45
C PRO A 901 -23.12 18.19 -39.25
N SER A 902 -23.89 19.10 -39.86
CA SER A 902 -23.64 20.55 -39.76
C SER A 902 -23.70 21.07 -38.31
N THR A 903 -24.43 20.40 -37.42
CA THR A 903 -24.58 20.73 -36.00
C THR A 903 -23.43 20.23 -35.12
N LEU A 904 -22.48 19.45 -35.67
CA LEU A 904 -21.40 18.84 -34.90
C LEU A 904 -20.53 19.89 -34.20
N PHE A 905 -20.16 20.95 -34.90
CA PHE A 905 -19.31 22.03 -34.41
C PHE A 905 -20.01 22.83 -33.30
N GLU A 906 -21.30 23.10 -33.46
CA GLU A 906 -22.13 23.76 -32.45
C GLU A 906 -22.30 22.90 -31.19
N ASN A 907 -22.43 21.58 -31.35
CA ASN A 907 -22.54 20.63 -30.24
C ASN A 907 -21.20 20.45 -29.51
N ALA A 908 -20.07 20.55 -30.20
CA ALA A 908 -18.73 20.51 -29.60
C ALA A 908 -18.57 21.58 -28.51
N CYS A 909 -19.15 22.77 -28.72
CA CYS A 909 -19.09 23.90 -27.80
C CYS A 909 -19.79 23.64 -26.44
N THR A 910 -20.62 22.60 -26.33
CA THR A 910 -21.22 22.18 -25.06
C THR A 910 -20.20 21.54 -24.09
N LYS A 911 -19.02 21.17 -24.57
CA LYS A 911 -17.90 20.66 -23.74
C LYS A 911 -16.84 21.75 -23.54
N ASP A 912 -16.19 21.79 -22.37
CA ASP A 912 -15.10 22.74 -22.09
C ASP A 912 -13.75 22.28 -22.69
N ASN A 913 -13.76 21.86 -23.96
CA ASN A 913 -12.60 21.35 -24.69
C ASN A 913 -12.10 22.40 -25.69
N LEU A 914 -11.48 23.47 -25.18
CA LEU A 914 -11.03 24.59 -26.01
C LEU A 914 -10.07 24.15 -27.13
N ASP A 915 -9.19 23.18 -26.87
CA ASP A 915 -8.21 22.69 -27.83
C ASP A 915 -8.89 22.04 -29.05
N MET A 916 -9.95 21.25 -28.84
CA MET A 916 -10.77 20.69 -29.93
C MET A 916 -11.47 21.80 -30.72
N ILE A 917 -12.00 22.82 -30.05
CA ILE A 917 -12.67 23.94 -30.74
C ILE A 917 -11.69 24.72 -31.62
N GLN A 918 -10.47 24.97 -31.12
CA GLN A 918 -9.40 25.60 -31.89
C GLN A 918 -8.97 24.73 -33.08
N PHE A 919 -8.81 23.43 -32.84
CA PHE A 919 -8.48 22.46 -33.88
C PHE A 919 -9.53 22.45 -35.00
N LEU A 920 -10.82 22.33 -34.64
CA LEU A 920 -11.94 22.35 -35.60
C LEU A 920 -12.01 23.66 -36.39
N HIS A 921 -11.78 24.80 -35.74
CA HIS A 921 -11.75 26.11 -36.42
C HIS A 921 -10.61 26.20 -37.45
N ASN A 922 -9.43 25.73 -37.09
CA ASN A 922 -8.25 25.82 -37.95
C ASN A 922 -8.28 24.83 -39.12
N THR A 923 -8.98 23.71 -38.96
CA THR A 923 -9.03 22.62 -39.95
C THR A 923 -10.19 22.72 -40.92
N ARG A 924 -11.30 23.38 -40.55
CA ARG A 924 -12.50 23.47 -41.39
C ARG A 924 -13.09 24.89 -41.35
N THR A 925 -13.15 25.55 -42.51
CA THR A 925 -13.58 26.96 -42.67
C THR A 925 -14.95 27.12 -43.35
N GLU A 926 -15.66 26.02 -43.60
CA GLU A 926 -17.01 26.01 -44.22
C GLU A 926 -18.12 26.47 -43.24
N PRO A 927 -19.35 26.79 -43.70
CA PRO A 927 -20.35 27.57 -42.94
C PRO A 927 -21.07 26.75 -41.86
N TYR A 928 -20.33 26.06 -41.00
CA TYR A 928 -20.81 25.18 -39.93
C TYR A 928 -20.87 25.86 -38.54
N TRP A 929 -20.54 27.15 -38.49
CA TRP A 929 -20.52 27.92 -37.25
C TRP A 929 -21.62 28.98 -37.32
N THR A 930 -22.52 28.94 -36.35
CA THR A 930 -23.56 29.97 -36.18
C THR A 930 -23.49 30.55 -34.77
N SER A 931 -24.35 31.53 -34.48
CA SER A 931 -24.51 32.07 -33.13
C SER A 931 -24.84 30.99 -32.08
N LYS A 932 -25.41 29.85 -32.50
CA LYS A 932 -25.69 28.69 -31.63
C LYS A 932 -24.43 28.10 -30.98
N ALA A 933 -23.26 28.24 -31.59
CA ALA A 933 -22.01 27.76 -30.99
C ALA A 933 -21.72 28.48 -29.67
N MET A 934 -21.89 29.80 -29.63
CA MET A 934 -21.70 30.61 -28.43
C MET A 934 -22.86 30.44 -27.44
N ASP A 935 -24.08 30.28 -27.94
CA ASP A 935 -25.27 30.01 -27.11
C ASP A 935 -25.15 28.67 -26.37
N ASN A 936 -24.75 27.60 -27.07
CA ASN A 936 -24.51 26.28 -26.48
C ASN A 936 -23.37 26.29 -25.46
N ALA A 937 -22.27 27.00 -25.74
CA ALA A 937 -21.17 27.16 -24.78
C ALA A 937 -21.61 27.92 -23.52
N ALA A 938 -22.45 28.94 -23.69
CA ALA A 938 -22.97 29.73 -22.58
C ALA A 938 -23.96 28.91 -21.73
N ALA A 939 -24.86 28.17 -22.39
CA ALA A 939 -25.79 27.25 -21.75
C ALA A 939 -25.05 26.20 -20.90
N ALA A 940 -23.95 25.63 -21.42
CA ALA A 940 -23.13 24.65 -20.71
C ALA A 940 -22.23 25.24 -19.61
N GLY A 941 -22.11 26.57 -19.51
CA GLY A 941 -21.26 27.24 -18.52
C GLY A 941 -19.77 27.32 -18.90
N ASN A 942 -19.41 27.04 -20.16
CA ASN A 942 -18.03 26.93 -20.62
C ASN A 942 -17.42 28.31 -20.94
N LYS A 943 -17.11 29.10 -19.90
CA LYS A 943 -16.60 30.48 -20.03
C LYS A 943 -15.38 30.61 -20.95
N ARG A 944 -14.47 29.62 -20.97
CA ARG A 944 -13.26 29.65 -21.82
C ARG A 944 -13.63 29.58 -23.31
N VAL A 945 -14.54 28.67 -23.67
CA VAL A 945 -15.06 28.53 -25.02
C VAL A 945 -15.86 29.77 -25.42
N VAL A 946 -16.74 30.29 -24.56
CA VAL A 946 -17.48 31.54 -24.81
C VAL A 946 -16.54 32.72 -25.08
N LYS A 947 -15.52 32.88 -24.24
CA LYS A 947 -14.53 33.95 -24.40
C LYS A 947 -13.80 33.84 -25.73
N TRP A 948 -13.31 32.65 -26.05
CA TRP A 948 -12.55 32.42 -27.26
C TRP A 948 -13.41 32.60 -28.53
N LEU A 949 -14.65 32.09 -28.53
CA LEU A 949 -15.59 32.29 -29.64
C LEU A 949 -15.87 33.78 -29.85
N HIS A 950 -16.09 34.55 -28.77
CA HIS A 950 -16.30 35.99 -28.87
C HIS A 950 -15.06 36.74 -29.43
N GLU A 951 -13.85 36.30 -29.08
CA GLU A 951 -12.60 36.97 -29.51
C GLU A 951 -12.18 36.60 -30.94
N ASN A 952 -12.58 35.43 -31.45
CA ASN A 952 -12.06 34.87 -32.71
C ASN A 952 -13.13 34.68 -33.78
N ARG A 953 -14.41 34.92 -33.47
CA ARG A 953 -15.53 34.74 -34.42
C ARG A 953 -16.45 35.95 -34.47
N SER A 954 -17.13 36.14 -35.61
CA SER A 954 -17.98 37.31 -35.88
C SER A 954 -19.48 37.07 -35.74
N GLU A 955 -19.94 35.82 -35.64
CA GLU A 955 -21.38 35.49 -35.59
C GLU A 955 -22.06 35.89 -34.27
N GLY A 956 -21.28 36.11 -33.20
CA GLY A 956 -21.79 36.55 -31.90
C GLY A 956 -22.66 35.50 -31.18
N CYS A 957 -23.50 35.95 -30.26
CA CYS A 957 -24.48 35.13 -29.54
C CYS A 957 -25.89 35.72 -29.65
N THR A 958 -26.91 34.90 -29.43
CA THR A 958 -28.31 35.36 -29.33
C THR A 958 -28.69 35.66 -27.86
N GLN A 959 -29.95 36.04 -27.64
CA GLN A 959 -30.51 36.19 -26.29
C GLN A 959 -30.57 34.87 -25.51
N ASP A 960 -30.52 33.73 -26.22
CA ASP A 960 -30.56 32.42 -25.59
C ASP A 960 -29.29 32.15 -24.79
N ALA A 961 -28.12 32.70 -25.19
CA ALA A 961 -26.87 32.55 -24.44
C ALA A 961 -27.00 32.97 -22.96
N ILE A 962 -27.55 34.15 -22.71
CA ILE A 962 -27.67 34.65 -21.33
C ILE A 962 -28.82 33.95 -20.59
N THR A 963 -29.92 33.68 -21.28
CA THR A 963 -31.13 33.08 -20.69
C THR A 963 -30.85 31.64 -20.27
N LEU A 964 -30.21 30.85 -21.12
CA LEU A 964 -29.79 29.48 -20.81
C LEU A 964 -28.66 29.45 -19.77
N ALA A 965 -27.73 30.41 -19.79
CA ALA A 965 -26.71 30.52 -18.73
C ALA A 965 -27.34 30.81 -17.37
N ILE A 966 -28.38 31.64 -17.30
CA ILE A 966 -29.15 31.87 -16.06
C ILE A 966 -29.87 30.59 -15.65
N PHE A 967 -30.63 29.97 -16.56
CA PHE A 967 -31.39 28.75 -16.30
C PHE A 967 -30.50 27.64 -15.68
N ASN A 968 -29.29 27.45 -16.22
CA ASN A 968 -28.33 26.45 -15.73
C ASN A 968 -27.50 26.92 -14.51
N GLY A 969 -27.56 28.20 -14.13
CA GLY A 969 -26.85 28.71 -12.94
C GLY A 969 -25.40 29.15 -13.18
N SER A 970 -25.02 29.43 -14.42
CA SER A 970 -23.65 29.76 -14.84
C SER A 970 -23.30 31.24 -14.61
N LEU A 971 -23.18 31.66 -13.33
CA LEU A 971 -22.91 33.04 -12.93
C LEU A 971 -21.71 33.68 -13.66
N GLU A 972 -20.61 32.93 -13.82
CA GLU A 972 -19.38 33.44 -14.43
C GLU A 972 -19.50 33.73 -15.93
N VAL A 973 -20.38 33.01 -16.63
CA VAL A 973 -20.73 33.28 -18.02
C VAL A 973 -21.65 34.50 -18.09
N VAL A 974 -22.66 34.59 -17.22
CA VAL A 974 -23.57 35.75 -17.14
C VAL A 974 -22.80 37.04 -16.88
N LYS A 975 -21.83 37.02 -15.96
CA LYS A 975 -20.91 38.15 -15.73
C LYS A 975 -20.20 38.56 -17.01
N TYR A 976 -19.59 37.61 -17.70
CA TYR A 976 -18.82 37.86 -18.91
C TYR A 976 -19.68 38.46 -20.05
N LEU A 977 -20.88 37.90 -20.29
CA LEU A 977 -21.80 38.40 -21.33
C LEU A 977 -22.25 39.84 -21.04
N ILE A 978 -22.49 40.19 -19.78
CA ILE A 978 -22.89 41.54 -19.36
C ILE A 978 -21.71 42.52 -19.43
N GLU A 979 -20.53 42.14 -18.93
CA GLU A 979 -19.31 42.96 -18.96
C GLU A 979 -18.90 43.31 -20.39
N LYS A 980 -19.05 42.36 -21.33
CA LYS A 980 -18.75 42.56 -22.75
C LYS A 980 -19.88 43.18 -23.55
N LYS A 981 -20.99 43.57 -22.90
CA LYS A 981 -22.19 44.18 -23.54
C LYS A 981 -22.78 43.32 -24.67
N LEU A 982 -22.70 42.00 -24.54
CA LEU A 982 -23.26 41.04 -25.49
C LEU A 982 -24.78 40.85 -25.30
N TYR A 983 -25.31 41.35 -24.18
CA TYR A 983 -26.74 41.52 -23.93
C TYR A 983 -27.10 43.01 -23.92
N GLN A 984 -28.06 43.42 -24.75
CA GLN A 984 -28.41 44.83 -24.97
C GLN A 984 -29.79 45.23 -24.41
N GLN A 985 -30.56 44.28 -23.87
CA GLN A 985 -31.91 44.51 -23.36
C GLN A 985 -31.92 44.85 -21.85
N ASP A 986 -33.12 45.08 -21.28
CA ASP A 986 -33.30 45.48 -19.88
C ASP A 986 -32.91 44.36 -18.91
N LEU A 987 -32.01 44.66 -17.98
CA LEU A 987 -31.55 43.74 -16.93
C LEU A 987 -32.68 43.37 -15.94
N THR A 988 -33.76 44.15 -15.89
CA THR A 988 -34.92 43.90 -15.02
C THR A 988 -35.67 42.61 -15.41
N GLU A 989 -35.78 42.31 -16.70
CA GLU A 989 -36.38 41.06 -17.18
C GLU A 989 -35.55 39.84 -16.77
N LEU A 990 -34.21 39.94 -16.84
CA LEU A 990 -33.30 38.88 -16.40
C LEU A 990 -33.32 38.65 -14.90
N ILE A 991 -33.59 39.69 -14.09
CA ILE A 991 -33.77 39.55 -12.63
C ILE A 991 -35.03 38.73 -12.35
N ASN A 992 -36.15 39.06 -12.99
CA ASN A 992 -37.41 38.33 -12.83
C ASN A 992 -37.28 36.88 -13.31
N TYR A 993 -36.57 36.66 -14.42
CA TYR A 993 -36.27 35.32 -14.91
C TYR A 993 -35.34 34.54 -13.95
N SER A 994 -34.33 35.19 -13.37
CA SER A 994 -33.47 34.56 -12.37
C SER A 994 -34.25 34.16 -11.10
N ILE A 995 -35.26 34.93 -10.72
CA ILE A 995 -36.16 34.60 -9.59
C ILE A 995 -37.02 33.40 -9.93
N SER A 996 -37.63 33.36 -11.13
CA SER A 996 -38.49 32.23 -11.53
C SER A 996 -37.73 30.91 -11.64
N GLN A 997 -36.44 30.96 -11.99
CA GLN A 997 -35.53 29.80 -12.03
C GLN A 997 -34.82 29.51 -10.69
N ASN A 998 -35.17 30.23 -9.61
CA ASN A 998 -34.59 30.09 -8.28
C ASN A 998 -33.05 30.28 -8.21
N LYS A 999 -32.51 31.23 -8.99
CA LYS A 999 -31.06 31.54 -9.10
C LYS A 999 -30.70 32.82 -8.36
N LEU A 1000 -30.73 32.76 -7.02
CA LEU A 1000 -30.57 33.93 -6.15
C LEU A 1000 -29.21 34.65 -6.28
N GLU A 1001 -28.12 33.92 -6.53
CA GLU A 1001 -26.78 34.52 -6.70
C GLU A 1001 -26.70 35.38 -7.96
N ILE A 1002 -27.26 34.91 -9.06
CA ILE A 1002 -27.31 35.63 -10.33
C ILE A 1002 -28.21 36.86 -10.20
N LYS A 1003 -29.39 36.71 -9.57
CA LYS A 1003 -30.26 37.83 -9.25
C LYS A 1003 -29.54 38.92 -8.45
N ASN A 1004 -28.78 38.56 -7.41
CA ASN A 1004 -28.05 39.52 -6.58
C ASN A 1004 -26.96 40.25 -7.39
N TYR A 1005 -26.25 39.54 -8.27
CA TYR A 1005 -25.28 40.16 -9.18
C TYR A 1005 -25.95 41.14 -10.15
N LEU A 1006 -27.05 40.74 -10.81
CA LEU A 1006 -27.80 41.61 -11.73
C LEU A 1006 -28.34 42.86 -11.02
N GLN A 1007 -28.86 42.71 -9.80
CA GLN A 1007 -29.32 43.81 -8.96
C GLN A 1007 -28.18 44.79 -8.63
N GLN A 1008 -26.98 44.26 -8.34
CA GLN A 1008 -25.79 45.06 -8.09
C GLN A 1008 -25.37 45.84 -9.35
N GLN A 1009 -25.43 45.24 -10.54
CA GLN A 1009 -25.11 45.92 -11.80
C GLN A 1009 -26.11 47.04 -12.14
N ILE A 1010 -27.41 46.87 -11.85
CA ILE A 1010 -28.40 47.95 -11.98
C ILE A 1010 -28.08 49.09 -11.01
N ASN A 1011 -27.76 48.77 -9.75
CA ASN A 1011 -27.43 49.76 -8.74
C ASN A 1011 -26.11 50.50 -9.01
N LEU A 1012 -25.18 49.90 -9.77
CA LEU A 1012 -23.95 50.55 -10.23
C LEU A 1012 -24.16 51.42 -11.49
N LYS A 1013 -25.22 51.17 -12.28
CA LYS A 1013 -25.59 51.97 -13.45
C LYS A 1013 -26.45 53.19 -13.11
N LYS A 1014 -27.19 53.14 -12.00
CA LYS A 1014 -27.91 54.27 -11.40
C LYS A 1014 -26.96 55.09 -10.54
#